data_AF-A0A8C9GWV7-F1
#
_entry.id   AF-A0A8C9GWV7-F1
#
_cell.length_a   1.000
_cell.length_b   1.000
_cell.length_c   1.000
_cell.angle_alpha   90.00
_cell.angle_beta   90.00
_cell.angle_gamma   90.00
#
_symmetry.space_group_name_H-M   'P 1'
#
loop_
_entity.id
_entity.type
_entity.pdbx_description
1 polymer ?
#
loop_
_entity_poly.entity_id
_entity_poly.type
_entity_poly.pdbx_seq_one_letter_code
_entity_poly.pdbx_strand_id
1 'polypeptide(L)'
;MGRSRPPGSLGESGRVLREARSPTAGPLVSEPPWFPLPLGYAHWKGQVLNSDELQELYEGLKLNNVNKYDYVLTGYTRDKSFLAMVVDIVRELKQQNPRLVYACDPVLGDKRDGEGSMYVPEDLLPVYKEKVVPVADIITPNEFEAELLSGRKIHSQEEALAVMDMLHAMGPDTVVITSSNLPSPQGSDYLIVLGSQRRRNPAGSVVMERIRMDIRKVDAVFVGTGDLFAAMLLAWTHKHPNNLKVACEKTVSALHHVLQRTIQCAKGGFTHDELLKVWKGLFYCMWMQDKPLLQEELGRTISQLVHAFQTTEAQHLFLQAFWQTMNREWTGIDRLRLDKFYMLMRMVLNESLKVLKMRGWEERQIEELLELLTSEILHPSSQAPPGVKSHFIEIFLEELTKVGAEELTADQNLKFIDPFCRIAARTKDSLVLNNITRGIFEAIVEQAPLAIEDLLNELDAQDEEAASDSEESSEGGERGDALSQKTSEKPPAGSVCRADPEAGEQTGDDRDSGGPVLQFDYEAVANRLFEMASRQSTPSQNRKRLYKVVRKLQDLAGGIFPEDEIPEKACRRLLEGRRQKKTKKQKRLLRLQRERGKGEKEPPSLGMDRKRSRRRGVGADPQARAEAGEQPGTAERALLRDEPRGCGQRGARQRRRTPRQPAGARAKAANVQEPEKKKKRGE
;
A
#
# COMPACT_ATOMS: atom_id res chain seq x y z
N MET A 1 20.83 47.83 43.51
CA MET A 1 20.26 47.18 44.72
C MET A 1 19.75 45.79 44.34
N GLY A 2 19.68 44.87 45.30
CA GLY A 2 19.75 43.41 45.04
C GLY A 2 18.45 42.67 44.68
N ARG A 3 18.65 41.38 44.39
CA ARG A 3 17.65 40.34 44.05
C ARG A 3 16.63 40.11 45.20
N SER A 4 15.38 39.72 44.88
CA SER A 4 14.81 38.38 45.27
C SER A 4 13.30 38.16 45.01
N ARG A 5 12.99 37.20 44.13
CA ARG A 5 11.89 36.19 44.11
C ARG A 5 10.37 36.58 44.08
N PRO A 6 9.49 35.66 43.59
CA PRO A 6 8.08 35.92 43.22
C PRO A 6 7.06 35.49 44.30
N PRO A 7 5.74 35.72 44.10
CA PRO A 7 4.86 34.59 43.74
C PRO A 7 3.61 34.97 42.89
N GLY A 8 2.79 33.96 42.52
CA GLY A 8 1.33 34.12 42.44
C GLY A 8 0.66 33.99 41.06
N SER A 9 0.01 32.86 40.83
CA SER A 9 -1.01 32.65 39.78
C SER A 9 -2.36 33.27 40.16
N LEU A 10 -3.14 33.78 39.19
CA LEU A 10 -4.60 33.59 39.04
C LEU A 10 -5.19 34.48 37.93
N GLY A 11 -6.25 34.00 37.26
CA GLY A 11 -7.22 34.87 36.58
C GLY A 11 -7.24 34.82 35.05
N GLU A 12 -8.13 33.99 34.49
CA GLU A 12 -8.63 34.18 33.13
C GLU A 12 -9.39 35.52 33.02
N SER A 13 -9.16 36.27 31.94
CA SER A 13 -10.16 37.18 31.35
C SER A 13 -9.67 37.69 30.00
N GLY A 14 -10.10 37.04 28.92
CA GLY A 14 -9.88 37.55 27.57
C GLY A 14 -10.67 38.84 27.33
N ARG A 15 -9.99 39.99 27.22
CA ARG A 15 -10.58 41.20 26.64
C ARG A 15 -10.28 41.25 25.14
N VAL A 16 -11.28 40.83 24.36
CA VAL A 16 -11.34 41.04 22.91
C VAL A 16 -11.36 42.55 22.63
N LEU A 17 -10.27 43.09 22.08
CA LEU A 17 -10.26 44.40 21.46
C LEU A 17 -11.06 44.34 20.16
N ARG A 18 -12.32 44.77 20.21
CA ARG A 18 -13.13 45.01 19.01
C ARG A 18 -12.69 46.31 18.34
N GLU A 19 -11.79 46.22 17.36
CA GLU A 19 -11.74 47.23 16.30
C GLU A 19 -12.96 47.05 15.39
N ALA A 20 -13.80 48.08 15.30
CA ALA A 20 -14.90 48.10 14.34
C ALA A 20 -14.35 48.37 12.94
N ARG A 21 -14.20 47.31 12.13
CA ARG A 21 -13.93 47.44 10.69
C ARG A 21 -15.23 47.46 9.90
N SER A 22 -15.32 48.38 8.95
CA SER A 22 -16.35 48.42 7.93
C SER A 22 -16.37 47.11 7.12
N PRO A 23 -17.54 46.69 6.59
CA PRO A 23 -17.65 45.49 5.77
C PRO A 23 -16.95 45.72 4.42
N THR A 24 -15.70 45.31 4.35
CA THR A 24 -14.97 45.10 3.10
C THR A 24 -15.26 43.66 2.66
N ALA A 25 -15.72 43.50 1.41
CA ALA A 25 -16.00 42.17 0.87
C ALA A 25 -14.70 41.34 0.86
N GLY A 26 -14.78 40.10 1.37
CA GLY A 26 -13.70 39.14 1.24
C GLY A 26 -13.49 38.73 -0.22
N PRO A 27 -12.37 38.05 -0.54
CA PRO A 27 -12.15 37.52 -1.89
C PRO A 27 -13.28 36.55 -2.26
N LEU A 28 -13.97 36.83 -3.36
CA LEU A 28 -14.90 35.90 -3.97
C LEU A 28 -14.10 34.99 -4.91
N VAL A 29 -14.14 33.68 -4.68
CA VAL A 29 -13.52 32.69 -5.57
C VAL A 29 -14.59 32.15 -6.50
N SER A 30 -14.48 32.46 -7.79
CA SER A 30 -15.11 31.71 -8.88
C SER A 30 -14.15 30.58 -9.29
N GLU A 31 -14.54 29.32 -9.11
CA GLU A 31 -13.66 28.17 -9.41
C GLU A 31 -13.96 27.52 -10.76
N PRO A 32 -13.09 27.73 -11.77
CA PRO A 32 -12.97 26.83 -12.91
C PRO A 32 -11.70 25.95 -12.77
N PRO A 33 -11.78 24.63 -12.99
CA PRO A 33 -12.87 23.69 -12.72
C PRO A 33 -12.77 23.02 -11.33
N TRP A 34 -13.85 22.39 -10.87
CA TRP A 34 -13.83 21.60 -9.62
C TRP A 34 -13.15 20.24 -9.82
N PHE A 35 -11.90 20.08 -9.37
CA PHE A 35 -11.23 18.78 -9.29
C PHE A 35 -10.89 18.38 -7.83
N PRO A 36 -11.17 17.13 -7.40
CA PRO A 36 -10.72 16.59 -6.11
C PRO A 36 -9.19 16.45 -5.99
N LEU A 37 -8.48 16.47 -7.11
CA LEU A 37 -7.03 16.37 -7.22
C LEU A 37 -6.53 17.28 -8.36
N PRO A 38 -5.36 17.93 -8.24
CA PRO A 38 -4.76 18.68 -9.33
C PRO A 38 -4.55 17.86 -10.61
N LEU A 39 -4.46 18.54 -11.75
CA LEU A 39 -4.20 17.96 -13.08
C LEU A 39 -2.85 17.25 -13.24
N GLY A 40 -1.98 17.28 -12.22
CA GLY A 40 -0.69 16.59 -12.19
C GLY A 40 -0.78 15.11 -11.82
N TYR A 41 -1.95 14.59 -11.43
CA TYR A 41 -2.18 13.17 -11.16
C TYR A 41 -2.69 12.45 -12.41
N ALA A 42 -2.39 11.14 -12.56
CA ALA A 42 -2.77 10.37 -13.76
C ALA A 42 -4.29 10.29 -14.02
N HIS A 43 -5.10 10.40 -12.98
CA HIS A 43 -6.57 10.35 -13.07
C HIS A 43 -7.22 11.41 -12.16
N TRP A 44 -8.18 12.15 -12.70
CA TRP A 44 -9.05 13.07 -11.98
C TRP A 44 -10.47 13.02 -12.56
N LYS A 45 -11.46 13.49 -11.80
CA LYS A 45 -12.85 13.67 -12.25
C LYS A 45 -13.34 15.03 -11.74
N GLY A 46 -14.19 15.72 -12.49
CA GLY A 46 -14.67 17.05 -12.08
C GLY A 46 -15.66 17.65 -13.06
N GLN A 47 -16.36 18.70 -12.63
CA GLN A 47 -17.18 19.53 -13.51
C GLN A 47 -16.40 20.80 -13.85
N VAL A 48 -16.40 21.15 -15.13
CA VAL A 48 -15.79 22.38 -15.65
C VAL A 48 -16.89 23.42 -15.76
N LEU A 49 -16.71 24.56 -15.08
CA LEU A 49 -17.59 25.72 -15.23
C LEU A 49 -17.43 26.27 -16.66
N ASN A 50 -18.52 26.34 -17.41
CA ASN A 50 -18.52 26.88 -18.77
C ASN A 50 -18.79 28.40 -18.79
N SER A 51 -18.76 29.00 -19.98
CA SER A 51 -18.93 30.45 -20.17
C SER A 51 -20.35 30.96 -19.87
N ASP A 52 -21.38 30.19 -20.22
CA ASP A 52 -22.78 30.52 -19.91
C ASP A 52 -23.02 30.45 -18.39
N GLU A 53 -22.48 29.42 -17.72
CA GLU A 53 -22.54 29.28 -16.25
C GLU A 53 -21.77 30.41 -15.52
N LEU A 54 -20.63 30.85 -16.06
CA LEU A 54 -19.90 32.02 -15.55
C LEU A 54 -20.72 33.32 -15.72
N GLN A 55 -21.40 33.48 -16.86
CA GLN A 55 -22.25 34.63 -17.11
C GLN A 55 -23.43 34.65 -16.13
N GLU A 56 -24.15 33.54 -15.95
CA GLU A 56 -25.27 33.42 -15.00
C GLU A 56 -24.81 33.75 -13.56
N LEU A 57 -23.62 33.27 -13.15
CA LEU A 57 -23.03 33.60 -11.86
C LEU A 57 -22.73 35.10 -11.74
N TYR A 58 -22.13 35.73 -12.75
CA TYR A 58 -21.82 37.15 -12.74
C TYR A 58 -23.08 38.04 -12.77
N GLU A 59 -24.10 37.65 -13.53
CA GLU A 59 -25.43 38.29 -13.51
C GLU A 59 -26.07 38.18 -12.12
N GLY A 60 -25.96 37.02 -11.46
CA GLY A 60 -26.36 36.84 -10.06
C GLY A 60 -25.64 37.79 -9.10
N LEU A 61 -24.32 38.02 -9.27
CA LEU A 61 -23.56 38.98 -8.47
C LEU A 61 -24.01 40.44 -8.73
N LYS A 62 -24.33 40.78 -9.97
CA LYS A 62 -24.86 42.11 -10.37
C LYS A 62 -26.25 42.36 -9.80
N LEU A 63 -27.16 41.40 -9.89
CA LEU A 63 -28.51 41.48 -9.31
C LEU A 63 -28.49 41.69 -7.79
N ASN A 64 -27.50 41.13 -7.10
CA ASN A 64 -27.29 41.32 -5.67
C ASN A 64 -26.39 42.52 -5.31
N ASN A 65 -25.91 43.31 -6.28
CA ASN A 65 -25.05 44.49 -6.07
C ASN A 65 -23.75 44.18 -5.29
N VAL A 66 -23.24 42.96 -5.42
CA VAL A 66 -22.00 42.47 -4.78
C VAL A 66 -20.80 42.44 -5.74
N ASN A 67 -20.98 42.89 -6.98
CA ASN A 67 -19.97 42.92 -8.05
C ASN A 67 -18.97 44.10 -7.94
N LYS A 68 -18.78 44.69 -6.75
CA LYS A 68 -17.92 45.86 -6.53
C LYS A 68 -16.55 45.43 -6.00
N TYR A 69 -15.59 45.30 -6.91
CA TYR A 69 -14.24 44.81 -6.60
C TYR A 69 -13.17 45.87 -6.85
N ASP A 70 -12.10 45.80 -6.04
CA ASP A 70 -10.86 46.57 -6.24
C ASP A 70 -9.77 45.77 -6.96
N TYR A 71 -9.89 44.43 -6.95
CA TYR A 71 -8.90 43.51 -7.50
C TYR A 71 -9.60 42.35 -8.22
N VAL A 72 -9.04 41.92 -9.34
CA VAL A 72 -9.39 40.66 -10.02
C VAL A 72 -8.09 39.87 -10.22
N LEU A 73 -8.12 38.58 -9.93
CA LEU A 73 -7.02 37.65 -10.20
C LEU A 73 -7.54 36.49 -11.05
N THR A 74 -6.86 36.17 -12.15
CA THR A 74 -7.17 35.01 -12.99
C THR A 74 -5.93 34.15 -13.17
N GLY A 75 -6.10 32.84 -13.13
CA GLY A 75 -5.05 31.87 -13.44
C GLY A 75 -5.51 30.89 -14.52
N TYR A 76 -5.36 29.60 -14.24
CA TYR A 76 -5.59 28.53 -15.21
C TYR A 76 -6.98 28.57 -15.88
N THR A 77 -6.99 28.64 -17.21
CA THR A 77 -8.22 28.61 -18.02
C THR A 77 -8.02 27.68 -19.22
N ARG A 78 -8.94 26.74 -19.45
CA ARG A 78 -8.89 25.79 -20.59
C ARG A 78 -9.77 26.16 -21.77
N ASP A 79 -10.74 27.05 -21.58
CA ASP A 79 -11.75 27.35 -22.58
C ASP A 79 -11.66 28.80 -23.09
N LYS A 80 -11.77 28.94 -24.41
CA LYS A 80 -11.66 30.19 -25.14
C LYS A 80 -12.83 31.13 -24.93
N SER A 81 -14.05 30.59 -24.83
CA SER A 81 -15.25 31.39 -24.58
C SER A 81 -15.29 31.87 -23.13
N PHE A 82 -14.86 31.04 -22.18
CA PHE A 82 -14.69 31.39 -20.78
C PHE A 82 -13.68 32.53 -20.61
N LEU A 83 -12.50 32.41 -21.24
CA LEU A 83 -11.47 33.45 -21.19
C LEU A 83 -11.93 34.78 -21.83
N ALA A 84 -12.73 34.72 -22.90
CA ALA A 84 -13.35 35.91 -23.49
C ALA A 84 -14.38 36.56 -22.53
N MET A 85 -15.26 35.76 -21.91
CA MET A 85 -16.22 36.24 -20.90
C MET A 85 -15.52 36.90 -19.71
N VAL A 86 -14.42 36.31 -19.22
CA VAL A 86 -13.58 36.91 -18.17
C VAL A 86 -13.06 38.30 -18.57
N VAL A 87 -12.60 38.48 -19.80
CA VAL A 87 -12.14 39.80 -20.29
C VAL A 87 -13.28 40.81 -20.34
N ASP A 88 -14.48 40.41 -20.76
CA ASP A 88 -15.63 41.31 -20.84
C ASP A 88 -16.16 41.68 -19.44
N ILE A 89 -16.14 40.75 -18.48
CA ILE A 89 -16.38 41.02 -17.05
C ILE A 89 -15.35 42.02 -16.51
N VAL A 90 -14.04 41.82 -16.74
CA VAL A 90 -12.99 42.75 -16.30
C VAL A 90 -13.19 44.15 -16.89
N ARG A 91 -13.58 44.25 -18.16
CA ARG A 91 -13.88 45.54 -18.81
C ARG A 91 -15.07 46.24 -18.16
N GLU A 92 -16.16 45.53 -17.86
CA GLU A 92 -17.31 46.12 -17.15
C GLU A 92 -16.89 46.59 -15.74
N LEU A 93 -16.15 45.77 -15.00
CA LEU A 93 -15.67 46.13 -13.67
C LEU A 93 -14.71 47.34 -13.69
N LYS A 94 -13.83 47.46 -14.69
CA LYS A 94 -12.97 48.64 -14.88
C LYS A 94 -13.73 49.91 -15.27
N GLN A 95 -14.85 49.78 -15.99
CA GLN A 95 -15.75 50.92 -16.25
C GLN A 95 -16.43 51.40 -14.95
N GLN A 96 -16.79 50.49 -14.06
CA GLN A 96 -17.37 50.82 -12.74
C GLN A 96 -16.33 51.34 -11.74
N ASN A 97 -15.10 50.82 -11.78
CA ASN A 97 -13.98 51.22 -10.93
C ASN A 97 -12.69 51.37 -11.75
N PRO A 98 -12.37 52.59 -12.25
CA PRO A 98 -11.14 52.85 -13.00
C PRO A 98 -9.82 52.64 -12.22
N ARG A 99 -9.90 52.32 -10.93
CA ARG A 99 -8.74 51.96 -10.08
C ARG A 99 -8.63 50.45 -9.81
N LEU A 100 -9.51 49.64 -10.40
CA LEU A 100 -9.46 48.19 -10.28
C LEU A 100 -8.17 47.66 -10.89
N VAL A 101 -7.46 46.83 -10.12
CA VAL A 101 -6.24 46.15 -10.57
C VAL A 101 -6.58 44.74 -11.00
N TYR A 102 -6.38 44.44 -12.28
CA TYR A 102 -6.47 43.10 -12.84
C TYR A 102 -5.07 42.47 -12.92
N ALA A 103 -4.87 41.39 -12.18
CA ALA A 103 -3.71 40.52 -12.27
C ALA A 103 -4.06 39.23 -13.05
N CYS A 104 -3.23 38.90 -14.03
CA CYS A 104 -3.37 37.68 -14.81
C CYS A 104 -2.11 36.81 -14.70
N ASP A 105 -2.30 35.57 -14.23
CA ASP A 105 -1.32 34.50 -14.35
C ASP A 105 -1.61 33.73 -15.66
N PRO A 106 -0.80 33.90 -16.71
CA PRO A 106 -1.11 33.41 -18.05
C PRO A 106 -0.67 31.95 -18.19
N VAL A 107 -1.32 31.05 -17.44
CA VAL A 107 -0.93 29.64 -17.29
C VAL A 107 -1.11 28.84 -18.59
N LEU A 108 -0.13 28.94 -19.49
CA LEU A 108 -0.16 28.37 -20.83
C LEU A 108 0.64 27.06 -20.91
N GLY A 109 1.67 26.88 -20.09
CA GLY A 109 2.62 25.76 -20.21
C GLY A 109 3.91 25.97 -19.44
N ASP A 110 4.84 25.02 -19.56
CA ASP A 110 6.16 25.10 -18.93
C ASP A 110 7.21 24.29 -19.73
N LYS A 111 8.51 24.51 -19.45
CA LYS A 111 9.62 23.72 -19.99
C LYS A 111 9.88 22.52 -19.06
N ARG A 112 9.59 21.30 -19.52
CA ARG A 112 9.94 20.05 -18.84
C ARG A 112 11.06 19.35 -19.62
N ASP A 113 12.10 18.94 -18.92
CA ASP A 113 13.26 18.22 -19.50
C ASP A 113 13.94 18.93 -20.70
N GLY A 114 13.77 20.26 -20.79
CA GLY A 114 14.27 21.11 -21.88
C GLY A 114 13.28 21.36 -23.02
N GLU A 115 12.19 20.57 -23.11
CA GLU A 115 11.13 20.76 -24.11
C GLU A 115 9.95 21.56 -23.52
N GLY A 116 9.42 22.50 -24.31
CA GLY A 116 8.29 23.34 -23.89
C GLY A 116 6.96 22.69 -24.29
N SER A 117 6.09 22.44 -23.30
CA SER A 117 4.75 21.88 -23.54
C SER A 117 3.67 22.84 -23.08
N MET A 118 2.64 23.05 -23.91
CA MET A 118 1.44 23.76 -23.49
C MET A 118 0.54 22.88 -22.60
N TYR A 119 -0.08 23.50 -21.60
CA TYR A 119 -1.07 22.89 -20.70
C TYR A 119 -2.51 23.15 -21.15
N VAL A 120 -2.70 23.95 -22.20
CA VAL A 120 -3.98 24.41 -22.76
C VAL A 120 -3.95 24.31 -24.29
N PRO A 121 -5.10 24.27 -24.98
CA PRO A 121 -5.14 24.33 -26.43
C PRO A 121 -4.41 25.57 -27.00
N GLU A 122 -3.70 25.40 -28.12
CA GLU A 122 -2.88 26.45 -28.73
C GLU A 122 -3.70 27.71 -29.11
N ASP A 123 -4.99 27.54 -29.40
CA ASP A 123 -5.87 28.62 -29.85
C ASP A 123 -6.33 29.58 -28.74
N LEU A 124 -5.92 29.33 -27.48
CA LEU A 124 -5.99 30.28 -26.38
C LEU A 124 -4.84 31.31 -26.42
N LEU A 125 -3.68 30.99 -26.99
CA LEU A 125 -2.53 31.91 -27.01
C LEU A 125 -2.86 33.26 -27.70
N PRO A 126 -3.55 33.30 -28.86
CA PRO A 126 -4.01 34.55 -29.46
C PRO A 126 -4.97 35.34 -28.53
N VAL A 127 -5.84 34.64 -27.79
CA VAL A 127 -6.79 35.27 -26.86
C VAL A 127 -6.05 35.98 -25.73
N TYR A 128 -5.03 35.32 -25.15
CA TYR A 128 -4.17 35.95 -24.15
C TYR A 128 -3.47 37.19 -24.71
N LYS A 129 -2.84 37.09 -25.90
CA LYS A 129 -2.10 38.20 -26.51
C LYS A 129 -2.99 39.39 -26.89
N GLU A 130 -4.15 39.14 -27.49
CA GLU A 130 -4.98 40.17 -28.13
C GLU A 130 -6.08 40.73 -27.20
N LYS A 131 -6.51 39.96 -26.19
CA LYS A 131 -7.65 40.34 -25.34
C LYS A 131 -7.32 40.44 -23.86
N VAL A 132 -6.52 39.51 -23.31
CA VAL A 132 -6.26 39.44 -21.87
C VAL A 132 -5.14 40.38 -21.44
N VAL A 133 -3.94 40.21 -22.00
CA VAL A 133 -2.76 41.03 -21.66
C VAL A 133 -3.05 42.54 -21.85
N PRO A 134 -3.75 43.01 -22.90
CA PRO A 134 -4.05 44.43 -23.07
C PRO A 134 -4.99 45.05 -22.03
N VAL A 135 -5.69 44.25 -21.21
CA VAL A 135 -6.54 44.76 -20.12
C VAL A 135 -5.98 44.47 -18.72
N ALA A 136 -4.90 43.68 -18.61
CA ALA A 136 -4.23 43.38 -17.35
C ALA A 136 -3.28 44.51 -16.92
N ASP A 137 -3.21 44.79 -15.62
CA ASP A 137 -2.27 45.76 -15.03
C ASP A 137 -1.01 45.06 -14.50
N ILE A 138 -1.16 43.79 -14.08
CA ILE A 138 -0.10 42.92 -13.60
C ILE A 138 -0.17 41.60 -14.38
N ILE A 139 0.96 41.11 -14.88
CA ILE A 139 1.08 39.73 -15.39
C ILE A 139 2.23 38.97 -14.73
N THR A 140 2.04 37.67 -14.52
CA THR A 140 3.00 36.77 -13.82
C THR A 140 3.48 35.56 -14.65
N PRO A 141 3.85 35.71 -15.94
CA PRO A 141 4.29 34.58 -16.76
C PRO A 141 5.53 33.90 -16.17
N ASN A 142 5.68 32.58 -16.36
CA ASN A 142 6.99 31.94 -16.29
C ASN A 142 7.84 32.27 -17.55
N GLU A 143 9.10 31.82 -17.61
CA GLU A 143 9.98 32.04 -18.78
C GLU A 143 9.35 31.58 -20.10
N PHE A 144 8.77 30.38 -20.14
CA PHE A 144 8.16 29.80 -21.35
C PHE A 144 6.93 30.59 -21.79
N GLU A 145 6.09 31.02 -20.86
CA GLU A 145 4.92 31.86 -21.11
C GLU A 145 5.32 33.24 -21.62
N ALA A 146 6.38 33.83 -21.07
CA ALA A 146 6.93 35.11 -21.55
C ALA A 146 7.48 34.98 -22.98
N GLU A 147 8.14 33.87 -23.31
CA GLU A 147 8.57 33.55 -24.69
C GLU A 147 7.37 33.39 -25.63
N LEU A 148 6.34 32.64 -25.24
CA LEU A 148 5.13 32.43 -26.03
C LEU A 148 4.38 33.74 -26.29
N LEU A 149 4.16 34.56 -25.25
CA LEU A 149 3.44 35.83 -25.34
C LEU A 149 4.19 36.84 -26.22
N SER A 150 5.50 37.01 -26.02
CA SER A 150 6.32 37.95 -26.81
C SER A 150 6.68 37.43 -28.21
N GLY A 151 6.71 36.12 -28.42
CA GLY A 151 7.24 35.51 -29.64
C GLY A 151 8.77 35.52 -29.75
N ARG A 152 9.49 35.81 -28.65
CA ARG A 152 10.95 35.91 -28.61
C ARG A 152 11.52 34.99 -27.52
N LYS A 153 12.61 34.28 -27.84
CA LYS A 153 13.34 33.42 -26.88
C LYS A 153 14.16 34.22 -25.87
N ILE A 154 14.36 33.63 -24.70
CA ILE A 154 15.10 34.23 -23.58
C ILE A 154 16.34 33.36 -23.30
N HIS A 155 17.53 33.86 -23.65
CA HIS A 155 18.80 33.20 -23.33
C HIS A 155 19.71 34.03 -22.42
N SER A 156 19.43 35.33 -22.26
CA SER A 156 20.13 36.21 -21.32
C SER A 156 19.17 37.10 -20.52
N GLN A 157 19.70 37.77 -19.49
CA GLN A 157 18.94 38.75 -18.71
C GLN A 157 18.52 39.95 -19.57
N GLU A 158 19.37 40.40 -20.48
CA GLU A 158 19.11 41.51 -21.40
C GLU A 158 17.94 41.17 -22.34
N GLU A 159 17.86 39.92 -22.80
CA GLU A 159 16.73 39.45 -23.60
C GLU A 159 15.44 39.34 -22.79
N ALA A 160 15.51 38.83 -21.56
CA ALA A 160 14.35 38.82 -20.65
C ALA A 160 13.81 40.23 -20.39
N LEU A 161 14.70 41.22 -20.20
CA LEU A 161 14.31 42.62 -20.04
C LEU A 161 13.71 43.21 -21.32
N ALA A 162 14.21 42.84 -22.50
CA ALA A 162 13.60 43.23 -23.78
C ALA A 162 12.22 42.60 -23.99
N VAL A 163 12.03 41.33 -23.58
CA VAL A 163 10.73 40.65 -23.55
C VAL A 163 9.77 41.36 -22.60
N MET A 164 10.22 41.75 -21.40
CA MET A 164 9.40 42.56 -20.48
C MET A 164 8.97 43.89 -21.10
N ASP A 165 9.83 44.57 -21.86
CA ASP A 165 9.46 45.81 -22.56
C ASP A 165 8.42 45.61 -23.65
N MET A 166 8.48 44.48 -24.38
CA MET A 166 7.44 44.07 -25.32
C MET A 166 6.12 43.78 -24.62
N LEU A 167 6.14 43.02 -23.52
CA LEU A 167 4.96 42.69 -22.73
C LEU A 167 4.30 43.95 -22.15
N HIS A 168 5.07 44.87 -21.59
CA HIS A 168 4.55 46.17 -21.15
C HIS A 168 3.98 47.02 -22.30
N ALA A 169 4.49 46.88 -23.53
CA ALA A 169 3.94 47.59 -24.69
C ALA A 169 2.59 47.02 -25.15
N MET A 170 2.23 45.81 -24.72
CA MET A 170 0.91 45.21 -24.97
C MET A 170 -0.17 45.74 -24.02
N GLY A 171 0.19 46.25 -22.83
CA GLY A 171 -0.78 46.70 -21.82
C GLY A 171 -0.23 46.90 -20.39
N PRO A 172 0.28 45.86 -19.71
CA PRO A 172 0.48 45.87 -18.26
C PRO A 172 1.59 46.82 -17.79
N ASP A 173 1.31 47.57 -16.73
CA ASP A 173 2.32 48.39 -16.05
C ASP A 173 3.28 47.55 -15.20
N THR A 174 2.89 46.33 -14.78
CA THR A 174 3.76 45.42 -14.00
C THR A 174 3.89 44.05 -14.68
N VAL A 175 5.14 43.59 -14.89
CA VAL A 175 5.46 42.28 -15.45
C VAL A 175 6.45 41.59 -14.51
N VAL A 176 6.13 40.40 -14.02
CA VAL A 176 7.04 39.59 -13.20
C VAL A 176 7.22 38.22 -13.84
N ILE A 177 8.44 37.92 -14.28
CA ILE A 177 8.80 36.58 -14.76
C ILE A 177 9.06 35.71 -13.52
N THR A 178 8.13 34.80 -13.24
CA THR A 178 8.00 34.07 -11.95
C THR A 178 9.04 32.97 -11.73
N SER A 179 9.62 32.48 -12.81
CA SER A 179 10.76 31.57 -12.81
C SER A 179 11.48 31.65 -14.15
N SER A 180 12.81 31.57 -14.12
CA SER A 180 13.65 31.36 -15.31
C SER A 180 14.88 30.53 -14.95
N ASN A 181 15.36 29.76 -15.92
CA ASN A 181 16.56 28.93 -15.83
C ASN A 181 17.81 29.66 -16.38
N LEU A 182 17.75 30.99 -16.47
CA LEU A 182 18.91 31.82 -16.81
C LEU A 182 20.10 31.55 -15.87
N PRO A 183 21.36 31.78 -16.32
CA PRO A 183 22.52 31.56 -15.47
C PRO A 183 22.53 32.45 -14.21
N SER A 184 22.64 31.82 -13.05
CA SER A 184 22.86 32.51 -11.78
C SER A 184 24.35 32.53 -11.41
N PRO A 185 24.92 33.69 -11.01
CA PRO A 185 26.27 33.75 -10.43
C PRO A 185 26.44 32.87 -9.18
N GLN A 186 25.34 32.45 -8.54
CA GLN A 186 25.34 31.61 -7.34
C GLN A 186 25.33 30.09 -7.66
N GLY A 187 25.24 29.70 -8.95
CA GLY A 187 25.27 28.31 -9.40
C GLY A 187 23.96 27.81 -10.03
N SER A 188 23.96 26.55 -10.50
CA SER A 188 22.83 25.87 -11.16
C SER A 188 21.57 25.74 -10.29
N ASP A 189 21.76 25.74 -8.98
CA ASP A 189 20.76 25.44 -7.95
C ASP A 189 19.87 26.64 -7.63
N TYR A 190 19.81 27.62 -8.54
CA TYR A 190 19.03 28.84 -8.40
C TYR A 190 18.10 29.02 -9.61
N LEU A 191 16.89 29.50 -9.33
CA LEU A 191 15.97 30.09 -10.30
C LEU A 191 16.10 31.61 -10.22
N ILE A 192 15.90 32.29 -11.33
CA ILE A 192 15.91 33.76 -11.35
C ILE A 192 14.49 34.28 -11.55
N VAL A 193 14.07 35.15 -10.64
CA VAL A 193 12.87 35.98 -10.78
C VAL A 193 13.29 37.36 -11.24
N LEU A 194 12.63 37.83 -12.29
CA LEU A 194 12.78 39.19 -12.81
C LEU A 194 11.46 39.92 -12.60
N GLY A 195 11.52 41.18 -12.21
CA GLY A 195 10.34 42.05 -12.12
C GLY A 195 10.61 43.39 -12.77
N SER A 196 9.62 43.92 -13.49
CA SER A 196 9.65 45.25 -14.10
C SER A 196 8.31 45.94 -13.85
N GLN A 197 8.35 47.17 -13.36
CA GLN A 197 7.17 48.00 -13.16
C GLN A 197 7.38 49.40 -13.73
N ARG A 198 6.48 49.82 -14.62
CA ARG A 198 6.33 51.18 -15.11
C ARG A 198 5.42 51.95 -14.14
N ARG A 199 5.80 53.17 -13.80
CA ARG A 199 4.98 54.12 -13.02
C ARG A 199 4.95 55.45 -13.73
N ARG A 200 3.75 56.00 -13.95
CA ARG A 200 3.59 57.35 -14.48
C ARG A 200 3.54 58.36 -13.34
N ASN A 201 4.51 59.27 -13.30
CA ASN A 201 4.51 60.38 -12.35
C ASN A 201 3.42 61.41 -12.71
N PRO A 202 2.98 62.25 -11.76
CA PRO A 202 2.06 63.37 -12.04
C PRO A 202 2.59 64.34 -13.11
N ALA A 203 3.91 64.44 -13.29
CA ALA A 203 4.56 65.22 -14.34
C ALA A 203 4.58 64.53 -15.73
N GLY A 204 3.89 63.39 -15.90
CA GLY A 204 3.83 62.65 -17.16
C GLY A 204 5.03 61.75 -17.47
N SER A 205 6.16 61.91 -16.76
CA SER A 205 7.32 61.04 -16.92
C SER A 205 7.05 59.61 -16.43
N VAL A 206 7.53 58.62 -17.19
CA VAL A 206 7.48 57.20 -16.79
C VAL A 206 8.79 56.83 -16.11
N VAL A 207 8.70 56.38 -14.86
CA VAL A 207 9.80 55.76 -14.11
C VAL A 207 9.65 54.26 -14.21
N MET A 208 10.76 53.55 -14.41
CA MET A 208 10.79 52.10 -14.47
C MET A 208 11.62 51.54 -13.32
N GLU A 209 10.99 50.75 -12.45
CA GLU A 209 11.68 49.94 -11.44
C GLU A 209 11.91 48.54 -12.03
N ARG A 210 13.17 48.07 -12.00
CA ARG A 210 13.53 46.71 -12.40
C ARG A 210 14.24 46.00 -11.26
N ILE A 211 13.91 44.73 -11.05
CA ILE A 211 14.48 43.90 -9.98
C ILE A 211 14.90 42.54 -10.54
N ARG A 212 15.90 41.97 -9.88
CA ARG A 212 16.32 40.57 -10.02
C ARG A 212 16.43 39.96 -8.64
N MET A 213 15.99 38.72 -8.50
CA MET A 213 16.18 37.91 -7.30
C MET A 213 16.62 36.50 -7.71
N ASP A 214 17.70 36.01 -7.11
CA ASP A 214 18.11 34.62 -7.25
C ASP A 214 17.46 33.80 -6.10
N ILE A 215 16.69 32.77 -6.43
CA ILE A 215 15.96 31.92 -5.48
C ILE A 215 16.55 30.53 -5.52
N ARG A 216 16.99 30.00 -4.38
CA ARG A 216 17.50 28.63 -4.31
C ARG A 216 16.38 27.63 -4.64
N LYS A 217 16.63 26.76 -5.62
CA LYS A 217 15.81 25.60 -5.98
C LYS A 217 15.64 24.69 -4.77
N VAL A 218 14.46 24.09 -4.65
CA VAL A 218 14.21 22.98 -3.75
C VAL A 218 14.15 21.69 -4.56
N ASP A 219 14.70 20.61 -4.03
CA ASP A 219 14.70 19.30 -4.68
C ASP A 219 13.36 18.58 -4.47
N ALA A 220 12.29 19.19 -5.00
CA ALA A 220 10.92 18.69 -4.98
C ALA A 220 10.04 19.53 -5.93
N VAL A 221 9.15 18.87 -6.67
CA VAL A 221 8.17 19.51 -7.55
C VAL A 221 6.84 19.65 -6.82
N PHE A 222 6.26 20.85 -6.84
CA PHE A 222 4.97 21.16 -6.22
C PHE A 222 4.03 21.84 -7.22
N VAL A 223 2.76 21.42 -7.22
CA VAL A 223 1.69 22.07 -7.99
C VAL A 223 1.10 23.22 -7.16
N GLY A 224 0.65 24.30 -7.82
CA GLY A 224 0.06 25.46 -7.14
C GLY A 224 1.05 26.54 -6.67
N THR A 225 2.33 26.41 -7.03
CA THR A 225 3.37 27.41 -6.71
C THR A 225 3.18 28.72 -7.47
N GLY A 226 2.75 28.65 -8.74
CA GLY A 226 2.35 29.82 -9.55
C GLY A 226 1.16 30.56 -8.94
N ASP A 227 0.07 29.84 -8.65
CA ASP A 227 -1.14 30.42 -8.02
C ASP A 227 -0.81 31.13 -6.70
N LEU A 228 0.00 30.50 -5.84
CA LEU A 228 0.46 31.10 -4.59
C LEU A 228 1.37 32.32 -4.82
N PHE A 229 2.24 32.28 -5.84
CA PHE A 229 3.07 33.43 -6.21
C PHE A 229 2.21 34.61 -6.68
N ALA A 230 1.27 34.38 -7.61
CA ALA A 230 0.41 35.41 -8.17
C ALA A 230 -0.51 36.04 -7.09
N ALA A 231 -1.12 35.21 -6.24
CA ALA A 231 -1.95 35.68 -5.13
C ALA A 231 -1.15 36.50 -4.10
N MET A 232 0.05 36.05 -3.72
CA MET A 232 0.90 36.78 -2.77
C MET A 232 1.49 38.06 -3.39
N LEU A 233 1.84 38.05 -4.68
CA LEU A 233 2.28 39.25 -5.39
C LEU A 233 1.18 40.30 -5.44
N LEU A 234 -0.05 39.92 -5.76
CA LEU A 234 -1.20 40.83 -5.75
C LEU A 234 -1.43 41.43 -4.35
N ALA A 235 -1.40 40.60 -3.30
CA ALA A 235 -1.57 41.05 -1.93
C ALA A 235 -0.44 42.00 -1.45
N TRP A 236 0.80 41.79 -1.89
CA TRP A 236 1.92 42.64 -1.52
C TRP A 236 2.08 43.88 -2.39
N THR A 237 1.74 43.84 -3.68
CA THR A 237 1.68 45.04 -4.54
C THR A 237 0.56 45.97 -4.08
N HIS A 238 -0.59 45.45 -3.62
CA HIS A 238 -1.60 46.26 -2.92
C HIS A 238 -1.04 46.98 -1.67
N LYS A 239 -0.26 46.28 -0.82
CA LYS A 239 0.33 46.86 0.40
C LYS A 239 1.54 47.77 0.14
N HIS A 240 2.22 47.57 -0.99
CA HIS A 240 3.44 48.28 -1.37
C HIS A 240 3.38 48.73 -2.84
N PRO A 241 2.40 49.56 -3.23
CA PRO A 241 2.13 49.89 -4.64
C PRO A 241 3.29 50.62 -5.32
N ASN A 242 4.10 51.33 -4.52
CA ASN A 242 5.27 52.08 -4.97
C ASN A 242 6.60 51.39 -4.63
N ASN A 243 6.62 50.07 -4.41
CA ASN A 243 7.86 49.32 -4.15
C ASN A 243 7.75 47.87 -4.65
N LEU A 244 8.06 47.64 -5.93
CA LEU A 244 7.99 46.30 -6.53
C LEU A 244 8.98 45.35 -5.84
N LYS A 245 10.20 45.83 -5.56
CA LYS A 245 11.23 45.08 -4.83
C LYS A 245 10.70 44.44 -3.55
N VAL A 246 10.11 45.23 -2.65
CA VAL A 246 9.57 44.72 -1.38
C VAL A 246 8.38 43.78 -1.60
N ALA A 247 7.53 44.05 -2.60
CA ALA A 247 6.40 43.16 -2.91
C ALA A 247 6.88 41.77 -3.37
N CYS A 248 7.85 41.73 -4.26
CA CYS A 248 8.44 40.51 -4.79
C CYS A 248 9.30 39.78 -3.74
N GLU A 249 10.12 40.47 -2.94
CA GLU A 249 10.89 39.88 -1.84
C GLU A 249 9.98 39.17 -0.81
N LYS A 250 8.86 39.79 -0.45
CA LYS A 250 7.88 39.20 0.47
C LYS A 250 7.09 38.04 -0.14
N THR A 251 6.81 38.11 -1.43
CA THR A 251 6.17 37.01 -2.20
C THR A 251 7.05 35.78 -2.21
N VAL A 252 8.33 35.95 -2.61
CA VAL A 252 9.35 34.90 -2.64
C VAL A 252 9.61 34.33 -1.25
N SER A 253 9.76 35.17 -0.23
CA SER A 253 9.99 34.71 1.15
C SER A 253 8.82 33.87 1.68
N ALA A 254 7.57 34.27 1.41
CA ALA A 254 6.41 33.51 1.81
C ALA A 254 6.32 32.16 1.09
N LEU A 255 6.50 32.15 -0.25
CA LEU A 255 6.54 30.93 -1.04
C LEU A 255 7.63 29.97 -0.55
N HIS A 256 8.85 30.46 -0.34
CA HIS A 256 9.97 29.63 0.12
C HIS A 256 9.72 29.03 1.51
N HIS A 257 9.14 29.77 2.46
CA HIS A 257 8.74 29.22 3.76
C HIS A 257 7.63 28.16 3.65
N VAL A 258 6.65 28.33 2.75
CA VAL A 258 5.60 27.32 2.50
C VAL A 258 6.22 26.04 1.93
N LEU A 259 7.11 26.17 0.94
CA LEU A 259 7.81 25.02 0.34
C LEU A 259 8.68 24.29 1.37
N GLN A 260 9.50 25.01 2.14
CA GLN A 260 10.33 24.42 3.20
C GLN A 260 9.48 23.68 4.24
N ARG A 261 8.34 24.26 4.67
CA ARG A 261 7.43 23.63 5.63
C ARG A 261 6.78 22.38 5.05
N THR A 262 6.38 22.41 3.77
CA THR A 262 5.81 21.26 3.07
C THR A 262 6.82 20.10 2.99
N ILE A 263 8.07 20.41 2.63
CA ILE A 263 9.18 19.44 2.65
C ILE A 263 9.43 18.89 4.06
N GLN A 264 9.40 19.75 5.09
CA GLN A 264 9.61 19.33 6.47
C GLN A 264 8.49 18.39 6.96
N CYS A 265 7.23 18.65 6.60
CA CYS A 265 6.12 17.75 6.88
C CYS A 265 6.27 16.42 6.13
N ALA A 266 6.66 16.44 4.84
CA ALA A 266 6.89 15.22 4.06
C ALA A 266 8.04 14.35 4.62
N LYS A 267 9.08 14.96 5.22
CA LYS A 267 10.20 14.24 5.86
C LYS A 267 9.81 13.44 7.12
N GLY A 268 8.63 13.65 7.68
CA GLY A 268 8.14 12.87 8.83
C GLY A 268 7.67 11.46 8.49
N GLY A 269 7.57 11.12 7.19
CA GLY A 269 6.80 9.96 6.74
C GLY A 269 5.30 10.18 6.96
N PHE A 270 4.49 9.14 6.73
CA PHE A 270 3.07 9.19 7.07
C PHE A 270 2.84 8.66 8.49
N THR A 271 2.04 9.36 9.27
CA THR A 271 1.48 8.79 10.51
C THR A 271 0.39 7.75 10.21
N HIS A 272 0.11 6.88 11.19
CA HIS A 272 -0.95 5.88 11.08
C HIS A 272 -2.33 6.50 10.75
N ASP A 273 -2.68 7.61 11.40
CA ASP A 273 -3.94 8.35 11.14
C ASP A 273 -4.00 8.95 9.73
N GLU A 274 -2.87 9.33 9.14
CA GLU A 274 -2.80 9.81 7.76
C GLU A 274 -2.97 8.65 6.78
N LEU A 275 -2.33 7.50 7.04
CA LEU A 275 -2.52 6.30 6.22
C LEU A 275 -3.96 5.78 6.29
N LEU A 276 -4.66 5.88 7.43
CA LEU A 276 -6.09 5.57 7.51
C LEU A 276 -6.96 6.53 6.70
N LYS A 277 -6.58 7.81 6.55
CA LYS A 277 -7.26 8.78 5.66
C LYS A 277 -6.97 8.47 4.18
N VAL A 278 -5.71 8.17 3.84
CA VAL A 278 -5.30 7.74 2.49
C VAL A 278 -6.05 6.47 2.09
N TRP A 279 -6.05 5.44 2.94
CA TRP A 279 -6.77 4.19 2.68
C TRP A 279 -8.27 4.36 2.58
N LYS A 280 -8.88 5.28 3.33
CA LYS A 280 -10.29 5.65 3.10
C LYS A 280 -10.48 6.20 1.67
N GLY A 281 -9.59 7.07 1.19
CA GLY A 281 -9.58 7.54 -0.19
C GLY A 281 -9.45 6.41 -1.21
N LEU A 282 -8.43 5.55 -1.05
CA LEU A 282 -8.17 4.41 -1.94
C LEU A 282 -9.34 3.41 -1.98
N PHE A 283 -9.95 3.13 -0.82
CA PHE A 283 -11.15 2.30 -0.71
C PHE A 283 -12.31 2.86 -1.54
N TYR A 284 -12.59 4.16 -1.45
CA TYR A 284 -13.64 4.78 -2.25
C TYR A 284 -13.27 4.93 -3.74
N CYS A 285 -11.98 5.02 -4.09
CA CYS A 285 -11.53 4.90 -5.49
C CYS A 285 -11.88 3.52 -6.05
N MET A 286 -11.52 2.44 -5.33
CA MET A 286 -11.88 1.07 -5.70
C MET A 286 -13.40 0.87 -5.75
N TRP A 287 -14.14 1.43 -4.78
CA TRP A 287 -15.60 1.38 -4.72
C TRP A 287 -16.28 1.95 -5.97
N MET A 288 -15.78 3.09 -6.46
CA MET A 288 -16.36 3.85 -7.58
C MET A 288 -15.92 3.34 -8.96
N GLN A 289 -14.91 2.47 -9.05
CA GLN A 289 -14.53 1.84 -10.31
C GLN A 289 -15.50 0.72 -10.69
N ASP A 290 -16.12 0.81 -11.86
CA ASP A 290 -17.20 -0.07 -12.34
C ASP A 290 -16.79 -0.98 -13.50
N LYS A 291 -15.79 -0.58 -14.31
CA LYS A 291 -15.27 -1.36 -15.44
C LYS A 291 -14.28 -2.45 -14.97
N PRO A 292 -14.50 -3.75 -15.27
CA PRO A 292 -13.67 -4.84 -14.75
C PRO A 292 -12.16 -4.70 -14.98
N LEU A 293 -11.71 -4.43 -16.22
CA LEU A 293 -10.28 -4.26 -16.52
C LEU A 293 -9.65 -3.10 -15.71
N LEU A 294 -10.39 -1.99 -15.54
CA LEU A 294 -9.92 -0.86 -14.75
C LEU A 294 -10.01 -1.13 -13.23
N GLN A 295 -10.83 -2.08 -12.77
CA GLN A 295 -10.80 -2.54 -11.37
C GLN A 295 -9.53 -3.33 -11.11
N GLU A 296 -9.13 -4.20 -12.04
CA GLU A 296 -7.91 -5.00 -11.93
C GLU A 296 -6.65 -4.11 -11.99
N GLU A 297 -6.58 -3.21 -12.96
CA GLU A 297 -5.52 -2.21 -13.10
C GLU A 297 -5.39 -1.32 -11.86
N LEU A 298 -6.52 -0.77 -11.37
CA LEU A 298 -6.55 0.03 -10.15
C LEU A 298 -6.16 -0.79 -8.92
N GLY A 299 -6.62 -2.04 -8.81
CA GLY A 299 -6.26 -2.94 -7.72
C GLY A 299 -4.76 -3.21 -7.66
N ARG A 300 -4.16 -3.53 -8.82
CA ARG A 300 -2.71 -3.73 -9.01
C ARG A 300 -1.92 -2.47 -8.64
N THR A 301 -2.36 -1.31 -9.12
CA THR A 301 -1.73 0.00 -8.80
C THR A 301 -1.78 0.26 -7.29
N ILE A 302 -2.93 0.05 -6.65
CA ILE A 302 -3.11 0.27 -5.20
C ILE A 302 -2.23 -0.69 -4.38
N SER A 303 -2.17 -1.98 -4.73
CA SER A 303 -1.37 -2.95 -3.97
C SER A 303 0.13 -2.68 -4.09
N GLN A 304 0.60 -2.24 -5.27
CA GLN A 304 2.00 -1.91 -5.51
C GLN A 304 2.50 -0.65 -4.79
N LEU A 305 1.60 0.19 -4.25
CA LEU A 305 2.00 1.36 -3.45
C LEU A 305 2.84 0.99 -2.21
N VAL A 306 2.76 -0.26 -1.71
CA VAL A 306 3.63 -0.74 -0.63
C VAL A 306 5.13 -0.63 -0.99
N HIS A 307 5.48 -0.71 -2.27
CA HIS A 307 6.87 -0.61 -2.75
C HIS A 307 7.36 0.84 -2.89
N ALA A 308 6.47 1.83 -2.83
CA ALA A 308 6.84 3.25 -2.86
C ALA A 308 7.38 3.77 -1.51
N PHE A 309 7.19 3.01 -0.43
CA PHE A 309 7.69 3.37 0.90
C PHE A 309 9.13 2.90 1.10
N GLN A 310 10.01 3.83 1.49
CA GLN A 310 11.44 3.59 1.64
C GLN A 310 11.82 2.82 2.93
N THR A 311 10.94 2.77 3.93
CA THR A 311 11.23 2.15 5.24
C THR A 311 10.25 1.03 5.58
N THR A 312 10.74 0.02 6.29
CA THR A 312 9.95 -1.15 6.72
C THR A 312 8.77 -0.73 7.59
N GLU A 313 8.98 0.27 8.46
CA GLU A 313 7.98 0.80 9.37
C GLU A 313 6.83 1.45 8.60
N ALA A 314 7.13 2.18 7.53
CA ALA A 314 6.10 2.80 6.69
C ALA A 314 5.35 1.76 5.84
N GLN A 315 6.03 0.71 5.35
CA GLN A 315 5.39 -0.44 4.69
C GLN A 315 4.45 -1.18 5.65
N HIS A 316 4.90 -1.46 6.87
CA HIS A 316 4.11 -2.10 7.92
C HIS A 316 2.88 -1.26 8.28
N LEU A 317 3.04 0.05 8.52
CA LEU A 317 1.93 0.95 8.80
C LEU A 317 0.92 1.05 7.65
N PHE A 318 1.39 1.03 6.39
CA PHE A 318 0.52 1.02 5.21
C PHE A 318 -0.32 -0.26 5.12
N LEU A 319 0.29 -1.42 5.34
CA LEU A 319 -0.41 -2.71 5.38
C LEU A 319 -1.36 -2.81 6.58
N GLN A 320 -0.99 -2.27 7.74
CA GLN A 320 -1.86 -2.27 8.92
C GLN A 320 -3.11 -1.40 8.67
N ALA A 321 -2.92 -0.19 8.14
CA ALA A 321 -4.03 0.72 7.81
C ALA A 321 -4.95 0.16 6.71
N PHE A 322 -4.42 -0.68 5.80
CA PHE A 322 -5.24 -1.44 4.85
C PHE A 322 -6.21 -2.38 5.57
N TRP A 323 -5.69 -3.32 6.38
CA TRP A 323 -6.53 -4.33 7.04
C TRP A 323 -7.53 -3.70 8.01
N GLN A 324 -7.14 -2.66 8.75
CA GLN A 324 -8.07 -1.89 9.58
C GLN A 324 -9.17 -1.20 8.77
N THR A 325 -8.85 -0.63 7.60
CA THR A 325 -9.85 -0.01 6.71
C THR A 325 -10.79 -1.07 6.14
N MET A 326 -10.26 -2.21 5.67
CA MET A 326 -11.08 -3.34 5.21
C MET A 326 -12.00 -3.84 6.32
N ASN A 327 -11.49 -4.07 7.52
CA ASN A 327 -12.26 -4.50 8.69
C ASN A 327 -13.40 -3.52 9.03
N ARG A 328 -13.13 -2.22 8.98
CA ARG A 328 -14.10 -1.16 9.32
C ARG A 328 -15.21 -1.01 8.28
N GLU A 329 -14.87 -1.01 7.01
CA GLU A 329 -15.82 -0.71 5.92
C GLU A 329 -16.53 -1.96 5.36
N TRP A 330 -16.05 -3.18 5.67
CA TRP A 330 -16.54 -4.45 5.08
C TRP A 330 -18.06 -4.62 5.10
N THR A 331 -18.69 -4.29 6.23
CA THR A 331 -20.14 -4.47 6.43
C THR A 331 -20.98 -3.49 5.61
N GLY A 332 -20.38 -2.42 5.10
CA GLY A 332 -21.00 -1.50 4.15
C GLY A 332 -20.95 -1.99 2.70
N ILE A 333 -20.05 -2.91 2.34
CA ILE A 333 -19.86 -3.38 0.96
C ILE A 333 -21.09 -4.16 0.50
N ASP A 334 -21.72 -3.69 -0.58
CA ASP A 334 -22.83 -4.39 -1.21
C ASP A 334 -22.37 -5.56 -2.09
N ARG A 335 -23.29 -6.50 -2.37
CA ARG A 335 -22.98 -7.73 -3.11
C ARG A 335 -22.42 -7.53 -4.51
N LEU A 336 -22.73 -6.42 -5.19
CA LEU A 336 -22.23 -6.15 -6.54
C LEU A 336 -20.77 -5.67 -6.54
N ARG A 337 -20.21 -5.33 -5.38
CA ARG A 337 -18.85 -4.82 -5.20
C ARG A 337 -17.92 -5.78 -4.46
N LEU A 338 -18.45 -6.88 -3.92
CA LEU A 338 -17.70 -7.75 -3.01
C LEU A 338 -16.48 -8.40 -3.69
N ASP A 339 -16.64 -8.90 -4.92
CA ASP A 339 -15.61 -9.64 -5.65
C ASP A 339 -14.34 -8.81 -5.91
N LYS A 340 -14.50 -7.52 -6.24
CA LYS A 340 -13.34 -6.63 -6.45
C LYS A 340 -12.60 -6.29 -5.15
N PHE A 341 -13.27 -6.31 -4.01
CA PHE A 341 -12.61 -6.17 -2.70
C PHE A 341 -11.92 -7.46 -2.26
N TYR A 342 -12.48 -8.63 -2.60
CA TYR A 342 -11.79 -9.92 -2.48
C TYR A 342 -10.53 -9.99 -3.36
N MET A 343 -10.60 -9.50 -4.60
CA MET A 343 -9.45 -9.35 -5.49
C MET A 343 -8.40 -8.41 -4.89
N LEU A 344 -8.80 -7.23 -4.38
CA LEU A 344 -7.88 -6.28 -3.74
C LEU A 344 -7.18 -6.89 -2.51
N MET A 345 -7.89 -7.62 -1.64
CA MET A 345 -7.27 -8.34 -0.52
C MET A 345 -6.22 -9.35 -0.98
N ARG A 346 -6.48 -10.07 -2.09
CA ARG A 346 -5.53 -11.02 -2.67
C ARG A 346 -4.29 -10.32 -3.23
N MET A 347 -4.48 -9.23 -3.96
CA MET A 347 -3.39 -8.41 -4.51
C MET A 347 -2.52 -7.78 -3.40
N VAL A 348 -3.12 -7.20 -2.35
CA VAL A 348 -2.35 -6.61 -1.24
C VAL A 348 -1.59 -7.68 -0.44
N LEU A 349 -2.17 -8.88 -0.24
CA LEU A 349 -1.44 -9.98 0.37
C LEU A 349 -0.25 -10.43 -0.50
N ASN A 350 -0.46 -10.62 -1.80
CA ASN A 350 0.59 -10.99 -2.76
C ASN A 350 1.75 -9.97 -2.77
N GLU A 351 1.45 -8.67 -2.84
CA GLU A 351 2.47 -7.62 -2.79
C GLU A 351 3.17 -7.54 -1.42
N SER A 352 2.46 -7.81 -0.30
CA SER A 352 3.11 -7.88 1.02
C SER A 352 4.11 -9.03 1.15
N LEU A 353 3.85 -10.17 0.50
CA LEU A 353 4.78 -11.30 0.43
C LEU A 353 5.97 -11.00 -0.49
N LYS A 354 5.75 -10.28 -1.61
CA LYS A 354 6.83 -9.81 -2.48
C LYS A 354 7.79 -8.84 -1.77
N VAL A 355 7.31 -8.01 -0.83
CA VAL A 355 8.20 -7.18 0.01
C VAL A 355 9.18 -8.06 0.81
N LEU A 356 8.72 -9.18 1.37
CA LEU A 356 9.60 -10.13 2.08
C LEU A 356 10.57 -10.83 1.12
N LYS A 357 10.09 -11.26 -0.05
CA LYS A 357 10.91 -11.89 -1.10
C LYS A 357 12.07 -10.99 -1.54
N MET A 358 11.79 -9.73 -1.89
CA MET A 358 12.82 -8.74 -2.30
C MET A 358 13.86 -8.45 -1.21
N ARG A 359 13.57 -8.81 0.04
CA ARG A 359 14.45 -8.62 1.20
C ARG A 359 15.03 -9.96 1.70
N GLY A 360 14.99 -11.02 0.89
CA GLY A 360 15.60 -12.31 1.16
C GLY A 360 14.95 -13.09 2.31
N TRP A 361 13.65 -12.90 2.53
CA TRP A 361 12.87 -13.62 3.56
C TRP A 361 13.44 -13.49 4.99
N GLU A 362 13.91 -12.28 5.35
CA GLU A 362 14.45 -11.99 6.68
C GLU A 362 13.44 -12.36 7.79
N GLU A 363 13.88 -13.22 8.72
CA GLU A 363 13.04 -13.80 9.78
C GLU A 363 12.28 -12.74 10.60
N ARG A 364 12.96 -11.65 10.96
CA ARG A 364 12.35 -10.55 11.71
C ARG A 364 11.16 -9.94 10.95
N GLN A 365 11.26 -9.78 9.63
CA GLN A 365 10.21 -9.17 8.82
C GLN A 365 9.04 -10.14 8.58
N ILE A 366 9.33 -11.45 8.49
CA ILE A 366 8.32 -12.51 8.52
C ILE A 366 7.53 -12.42 9.83
N GLU A 367 8.21 -12.32 10.98
CA GLU A 367 7.56 -12.18 12.29
C GLU A 367 6.71 -10.89 12.38
N GLU A 368 7.25 -9.74 11.97
CA GLU A 368 6.52 -8.46 11.95
C GLU A 368 5.27 -8.51 11.05
N LEU A 369 5.32 -9.14 9.87
CA LEU A 369 4.14 -9.32 9.01
C LEU A 369 3.12 -10.31 9.62
N LEU A 370 3.59 -11.43 10.18
CA LEU A 370 2.71 -12.43 10.78
C LEU A 370 2.02 -11.91 12.05
N GLU A 371 2.69 -11.06 12.84
CA GLU A 371 2.07 -10.39 13.99
C GLU A 371 0.98 -9.40 13.54
N LEU A 372 1.22 -8.62 12.48
CA LEU A 372 0.23 -7.73 11.86
C LEU A 372 -0.99 -8.50 11.36
N LEU A 373 -0.79 -9.54 10.52
CA LEU A 373 -1.89 -10.36 9.99
C LEU A 373 -2.64 -11.10 11.10
N THR A 374 -1.93 -11.55 12.14
CA THR A 374 -2.56 -12.19 13.30
C THR A 374 -3.40 -11.21 14.09
N SER A 375 -2.86 -10.04 14.45
CA SER A 375 -3.54 -9.05 15.29
C SER A 375 -4.75 -8.43 14.59
N GLU A 376 -4.61 -8.04 13.32
CA GLU A 376 -5.67 -7.38 12.56
C GLU A 376 -6.74 -8.35 12.02
N ILE A 377 -6.40 -9.62 11.72
CA ILE A 377 -7.33 -10.56 11.06
C ILE A 377 -7.66 -11.78 11.93
N LEU A 378 -6.66 -12.55 12.37
CA LEU A 378 -6.92 -13.90 12.92
C LEU A 378 -7.26 -13.91 14.43
N HIS A 379 -6.78 -12.94 15.20
CA HIS A 379 -6.86 -12.96 16.66
C HIS A 379 -8.32 -12.87 17.14
N PRO A 380 -8.73 -13.56 18.22
CA PRO A 380 -10.12 -13.52 18.70
C PRO A 380 -10.64 -12.13 19.10
N SER A 381 -9.76 -11.16 19.38
CA SER A 381 -10.14 -9.75 19.65
C SER A 381 -10.05 -8.83 18.43
N SER A 382 -9.69 -9.36 17.25
CA SER A 382 -9.71 -8.58 16.01
C SER A 382 -11.14 -8.15 15.68
N GLN A 383 -11.29 -6.93 15.16
CA GLN A 383 -12.56 -6.43 14.64
C GLN A 383 -12.90 -7.01 13.24
N ALA A 384 -12.04 -7.89 12.71
CA ALA A 384 -12.21 -8.47 11.38
C ALA A 384 -13.52 -9.27 11.24
N PRO A 385 -14.40 -8.89 10.29
CA PRO A 385 -15.65 -9.60 10.04
C PRO A 385 -15.43 -11.03 9.50
N PRO A 386 -16.42 -11.93 9.62
CA PRO A 386 -16.28 -13.32 9.20
C PRO A 386 -15.93 -13.50 7.71
N GLY A 387 -16.38 -12.59 6.83
CA GLY A 387 -16.05 -12.61 5.41
C GLY A 387 -14.58 -12.30 5.13
N VAL A 388 -14.00 -11.31 5.82
CA VAL A 388 -12.56 -10.98 5.76
C VAL A 388 -11.73 -12.16 6.25
N LYS A 389 -12.08 -12.70 7.43
CA LYS A 389 -11.41 -13.86 8.04
C LYS A 389 -11.43 -15.08 7.11
N SER A 390 -12.59 -15.42 6.55
CA SER A 390 -12.74 -16.60 5.70
C SER A 390 -11.90 -16.49 4.43
N HIS A 391 -12.03 -15.38 3.70
CA HIS A 391 -11.29 -15.16 2.46
C HIS A 391 -9.78 -15.10 2.69
N PHE A 392 -9.33 -14.39 3.75
CA PHE A 392 -7.91 -14.36 4.09
C PHE A 392 -7.34 -15.77 4.35
N ILE A 393 -8.05 -16.62 5.11
CA ILE A 393 -7.60 -18.00 5.38
C ILE A 393 -7.58 -18.82 4.08
N GLU A 394 -8.55 -18.65 3.19
CA GLU A 394 -8.65 -19.40 1.93
C GLU A 394 -7.56 -19.02 0.93
N ILE A 395 -7.20 -17.73 0.82
CA ILE A 395 -6.16 -17.29 -0.13
C ILE A 395 -4.73 -17.37 0.40
N PHE A 396 -4.53 -17.52 1.72
CA PHE A 396 -3.21 -17.34 2.35
C PHE A 396 -2.14 -18.27 1.79
N LEU A 397 -2.43 -19.58 1.75
CA LEU A 397 -1.47 -20.58 1.27
C LEU A 397 -1.24 -20.46 -0.25
N GLU A 398 -2.30 -20.13 -1.01
CA GLU A 398 -2.19 -19.89 -2.47
C GLU A 398 -1.26 -18.72 -2.80
N GLU A 399 -1.41 -17.58 -2.11
CA GLU A 399 -0.54 -16.41 -2.35
C GLU A 399 0.88 -16.61 -1.80
N LEU A 400 1.04 -17.35 -0.71
CA LEU A 400 2.37 -17.76 -0.24
C LEU A 400 3.09 -18.65 -1.26
N THR A 401 2.38 -19.62 -1.85
CA THR A 401 2.92 -20.53 -2.88
C THR A 401 3.40 -19.73 -4.09
N LYS A 402 2.56 -18.84 -4.64
CA LYS A 402 2.88 -18.01 -5.83
C LYS A 402 4.12 -17.12 -5.70
N VAL A 403 4.53 -16.78 -4.47
CA VAL A 403 5.67 -15.87 -4.24
C VAL A 403 6.90 -16.65 -3.74
N GLY A 404 6.69 -17.66 -2.89
CA GLY A 404 7.76 -18.28 -2.11
C GLY A 404 8.02 -19.77 -2.36
N ALA A 405 7.27 -20.47 -3.23
CA ALA A 405 7.47 -21.92 -3.43
C ALA A 405 8.91 -22.30 -3.83
N GLU A 406 9.56 -21.49 -4.67
CA GLU A 406 10.93 -21.70 -5.17
C GLU A 406 12.04 -21.36 -4.15
N GLU A 407 11.73 -20.63 -3.07
CA GLU A 407 12.74 -20.00 -2.19
C GLU A 407 12.56 -20.31 -0.70
N LEU A 408 11.36 -20.66 -0.26
CA LEU A 408 11.06 -20.84 1.16
C LEU A 408 11.43 -22.24 1.63
N THR A 409 12.31 -22.29 2.64
CA THR A 409 12.62 -23.54 3.36
C THR A 409 11.41 -24.08 4.11
N ALA A 410 11.40 -25.40 4.35
CA ALA A 410 10.37 -26.07 5.14
C ALA A 410 10.19 -25.45 6.55
N ASP A 411 11.28 -24.97 7.17
CA ASP A 411 11.24 -24.28 8.47
C ASP A 411 10.58 -22.89 8.38
N GLN A 412 10.83 -22.13 7.31
CA GLN A 412 10.12 -20.87 7.07
C GLN A 412 8.63 -21.11 6.77
N ASN A 413 8.31 -22.13 5.97
CA ASN A 413 6.92 -22.53 5.70
C ASN A 413 6.18 -22.92 6.99
N LEU A 414 6.85 -23.62 7.92
CA LEU A 414 6.32 -23.89 9.26
C LEU A 414 6.06 -22.61 10.07
N LYS A 415 6.94 -21.59 9.98
CA LYS A 415 6.73 -20.27 10.62
C LYS A 415 5.48 -19.57 10.08
N PHE A 416 5.29 -19.54 8.75
CA PHE A 416 4.11 -18.94 8.12
C PHE A 416 2.78 -19.58 8.55
N ILE A 417 2.75 -20.91 8.80
CA ILE A 417 1.52 -21.60 9.24
C ILE A 417 1.33 -21.64 10.76
N ASP A 418 2.35 -21.31 11.57
CA ASP A 418 2.25 -21.40 13.03
C ASP A 418 1.13 -20.53 13.67
N PRO A 419 0.82 -19.30 13.20
CA PRO A 419 -0.35 -18.57 13.65
C PRO A 419 -1.65 -19.37 13.50
N PHE A 420 -1.81 -20.10 12.40
CA PHE A 420 -2.97 -20.94 12.14
C PHE A 420 -3.02 -22.16 13.08
N CYS A 421 -1.88 -22.78 13.38
CA CYS A 421 -1.75 -23.81 14.43
C CYS A 421 -2.21 -23.28 15.81
N ARG A 422 -1.78 -22.06 16.18
CA ARG A 422 -2.16 -21.41 17.44
C ARG A 422 -3.64 -21.07 17.51
N ILE A 423 -4.21 -20.52 16.43
CA ILE A 423 -5.60 -20.06 16.37
C ILE A 423 -6.57 -21.25 16.27
N ALA A 424 -6.30 -22.26 15.45
CA ALA A 424 -7.16 -23.45 15.34
C ALA A 424 -7.29 -24.21 16.67
N ALA A 425 -6.23 -24.27 17.48
CA ALA A 425 -6.28 -24.88 18.81
C ALA A 425 -7.14 -24.08 19.83
N ARG A 426 -7.29 -22.76 19.66
CA ARG A 426 -7.93 -21.88 20.66
C ARG A 426 -9.29 -21.32 20.26
N THR A 427 -9.60 -21.25 18.97
CA THR A 427 -10.82 -20.61 18.48
C THR A 427 -12.09 -21.31 18.98
N LYS A 428 -13.11 -20.51 19.32
CA LYS A 428 -14.46 -20.99 19.64
C LYS A 428 -15.38 -20.94 18.41
N ASP A 429 -14.94 -20.31 17.33
CA ASP A 429 -15.69 -20.21 16.08
C ASP A 429 -15.44 -21.47 15.22
N SER A 430 -16.50 -22.25 15.02
CA SER A 430 -16.48 -23.47 14.24
C SER A 430 -16.24 -23.26 12.74
N LEU A 431 -16.59 -22.07 12.21
CA LEU A 431 -16.35 -21.70 10.81
C LEU A 431 -14.87 -21.37 10.62
N VAL A 432 -14.28 -20.54 11.49
CA VAL A 432 -12.83 -20.26 11.48
C VAL A 432 -12.04 -21.56 11.61
N LEU A 433 -12.41 -22.44 12.55
CA LEU A 433 -11.76 -23.76 12.67
C LEU A 433 -11.90 -24.60 11.39
N ASN A 434 -13.06 -24.57 10.74
CA ASN A 434 -13.30 -25.29 9.49
C ASN A 434 -12.42 -24.77 8.36
N ASN A 435 -12.37 -23.45 8.19
CA ASN A 435 -11.64 -22.80 7.10
C ASN A 435 -10.13 -22.98 7.29
N ILE A 436 -9.60 -22.89 8.51
CA ILE A 436 -8.18 -23.20 8.78
C ILE A 436 -7.88 -24.69 8.53
N THR A 437 -8.79 -25.59 8.95
CA THR A 437 -8.59 -27.03 8.73
C THR A 437 -8.50 -27.33 7.22
N ARG A 438 -9.43 -26.80 6.43
CA ARG A 438 -9.50 -27.03 4.98
C ARG A 438 -8.40 -26.27 4.22
N GLY A 439 -8.45 -24.94 4.26
CA GLY A 439 -7.66 -24.04 3.41
C GLY A 439 -6.18 -23.93 3.78
N ILE A 440 -5.77 -24.43 4.96
CA ILE A 440 -4.36 -24.53 5.34
C ILE A 440 -3.95 -25.99 5.46
N PHE A 441 -4.49 -26.74 6.43
CA PHE A 441 -3.91 -28.05 6.75
C PHE A 441 -4.29 -29.19 5.81
N GLU A 442 -5.51 -29.21 5.27
CA GLU A 442 -5.89 -30.22 4.27
C GLU A 442 -5.30 -29.87 2.91
N ALA A 443 -5.21 -28.58 2.54
CA ALA A 443 -4.46 -28.13 1.36
C ALA A 443 -2.98 -28.57 1.38
N ILE A 444 -2.27 -28.49 2.52
CA ILE A 444 -0.89 -29.01 2.67
C ILE A 444 -0.83 -30.53 2.47
N VAL A 445 -1.87 -31.27 2.88
CA VAL A 445 -1.94 -32.74 2.69
C VAL A 445 -2.24 -33.10 1.24
N GLU A 446 -3.08 -32.32 0.57
CA GLU A 446 -3.49 -32.49 -0.83
C GLU A 446 -2.34 -32.12 -1.79
N GLN A 447 -1.53 -31.11 -1.47
CA GLN A 447 -0.34 -30.74 -2.26
C GLN A 447 0.88 -31.66 -2.06
N ALA A 448 0.85 -32.57 -1.07
CA ALA A 448 2.01 -33.39 -0.70
C ALA A 448 2.54 -34.33 -1.81
N PRO A 449 1.71 -34.94 -2.70
CA PRO A 449 2.23 -35.74 -3.80
C PRO A 449 3.04 -34.92 -4.81
N LEU A 450 2.59 -33.70 -5.11
CA LEU A 450 3.28 -32.77 -6.03
C LEU A 450 4.61 -32.29 -5.44
N ALA A 451 4.62 -31.93 -4.16
CA ALA A 451 5.84 -31.48 -3.46
C ALA A 451 6.96 -32.53 -3.51
N ILE A 452 6.60 -33.81 -3.47
CA ILE A 452 7.55 -34.92 -3.55
C ILE A 452 7.96 -35.21 -4.99
N GLU A 453 7.10 -34.94 -5.99
CA GLU A 453 7.49 -35.03 -7.40
C GLU A 453 8.49 -33.90 -7.76
N ASP A 454 8.24 -32.66 -7.34
CA ASP A 454 9.16 -31.53 -7.49
C ASP A 454 10.54 -31.86 -6.89
N LEU A 455 10.57 -32.32 -5.63
CA LEU A 455 11.81 -32.64 -4.92
C LEU A 455 12.55 -33.86 -5.51
N LEU A 456 11.84 -34.79 -6.17
CA LEU A 456 12.47 -35.88 -6.94
C LEU A 456 13.04 -35.39 -8.28
N ASN A 457 12.37 -34.45 -8.95
CA ASN A 457 12.84 -33.87 -10.20
C ASN A 457 14.08 -32.98 -9.98
N GLU A 458 14.12 -32.20 -8.91
CA GLU A 458 15.31 -31.43 -8.50
C GLU A 458 16.54 -32.32 -8.24
N LEU A 459 16.34 -33.46 -7.56
CA LEU A 459 17.42 -34.41 -7.29
C LEU A 459 17.90 -35.11 -8.57
N ASP A 460 16.98 -35.51 -9.45
CA ASP A 460 17.35 -36.09 -10.76
C ASP A 460 18.15 -35.07 -11.61
N ALA A 461 17.78 -33.78 -11.59
CA ALA A 461 18.51 -32.73 -12.31
C ALA A 461 19.92 -32.48 -11.75
N GLN A 462 20.07 -32.46 -10.42
CA GLN A 462 21.37 -32.34 -9.75
C GLN A 462 22.29 -33.55 -10.03
N ASP A 463 21.72 -34.76 -10.10
CA ASP A 463 22.47 -35.97 -10.47
C ASP A 463 22.91 -35.95 -11.95
N GLU A 464 22.14 -35.35 -12.88
CA GLU A 464 22.57 -35.19 -14.28
C GLU A 464 23.63 -34.09 -14.49
N GLU A 465 23.52 -32.94 -13.80
CA GLU A 465 24.59 -31.92 -13.82
C GLU A 465 25.91 -32.47 -13.25
N ALA A 466 25.85 -33.21 -12.14
CA ALA A 466 27.02 -33.87 -11.54
C ALA A 466 27.59 -35.00 -12.41
N ALA A 467 26.77 -35.65 -13.26
CA ALA A 467 27.24 -36.62 -14.23
C ALA A 467 27.96 -35.94 -15.41
N SER A 468 27.43 -34.82 -15.92
CA SER A 468 28.05 -34.01 -16.98
C SER A 468 29.47 -33.55 -16.61
N ASP A 469 29.65 -33.00 -15.41
CA ASP A 469 30.96 -32.57 -14.90
C ASP A 469 31.97 -33.73 -14.70
N SER A 470 31.52 -34.98 -14.73
CA SER A 470 32.38 -36.15 -14.53
C SER A 470 32.99 -36.71 -15.82
N GLU A 471 32.40 -36.44 -17.00
CA GLU A 471 32.86 -37.00 -18.28
C GLU A 471 33.98 -36.20 -18.97
N GLU A 472 34.21 -34.92 -18.65
CA GLU A 472 35.33 -34.13 -19.20
C GLU A 472 36.74 -34.52 -18.67
N SER A 473 36.86 -35.66 -17.97
CA SER A 473 38.09 -36.04 -17.24
C SER A 473 38.84 -37.28 -17.76
N SER A 474 38.64 -37.70 -19.03
CA SER A 474 39.48 -38.78 -19.61
C SER A 474 39.64 -38.86 -21.14
N GLU A 475 40.29 -37.88 -21.79
CA GLU A 475 41.16 -38.18 -22.95
C GLU A 475 42.45 -37.36 -22.91
N GLY A 476 43.59 -38.04 -22.79
CA GLY A 476 44.93 -37.43 -22.87
C GLY A 476 45.84 -38.25 -23.79
N GLY A 477 46.35 -37.64 -24.88
CA GLY A 477 46.99 -38.38 -25.98
C GLY A 477 47.87 -37.58 -26.95
N GLU A 478 48.79 -36.77 -26.41
CA GLU A 478 50.05 -36.30 -27.03
C GLU A 478 50.11 -35.37 -28.28
N ARG A 479 50.51 -34.12 -27.97
CA ARG A 479 51.59 -33.30 -28.59
C ARG A 479 51.45 -32.71 -30.03
N GLY A 480 51.43 -31.37 -30.06
CA GLY A 480 51.89 -30.53 -31.18
C GLY A 480 51.95 -29.05 -30.77
N ASP A 481 53.12 -28.54 -30.39
CA ASP A 481 53.33 -27.22 -29.75
C ASP A 481 53.57 -26.07 -30.75
N ALA A 482 52.93 -24.91 -30.52
CA ALA A 482 53.39 -23.59 -30.95
C ALA A 482 52.61 -22.44 -30.26
N LEU A 483 53.26 -21.71 -29.34
CA LEU A 483 52.74 -20.44 -28.80
C LEU A 483 52.83 -19.29 -29.83
N SER A 484 51.89 -18.32 -29.78
CA SER A 484 52.25 -16.90 -29.54
C SER A 484 51.06 -15.96 -29.25
N GLN A 485 51.20 -15.23 -28.13
CA GLN A 485 50.77 -13.83 -27.86
C GLN A 485 49.28 -13.40 -27.85
N LYS A 486 48.87 -12.99 -26.64
CA LYS A 486 47.80 -12.02 -26.36
C LYS A 486 48.13 -10.63 -26.93
N THR A 487 47.10 -9.87 -27.29
CA THR A 487 47.03 -8.44 -26.95
C THR A 487 45.67 -8.11 -26.33
N SER A 488 45.70 -7.27 -25.30
CA SER A 488 44.54 -6.82 -24.52
C SER A 488 44.15 -5.41 -24.94
N GLU A 489 42.87 -5.09 -25.05
CA GLU A 489 42.42 -3.69 -25.01
C GLU A 489 40.97 -3.50 -24.52
N LYS A 490 40.79 -2.42 -23.75
CA LYS A 490 39.57 -1.76 -23.23
C LYS A 490 39.82 -0.24 -23.43
N PRO A 491 38.84 0.69 -23.27
CA PRO A 491 37.41 0.54 -22.99
C PRO A 491 36.61 0.89 -24.29
N PRO A 492 35.88 2.02 -24.53
CA PRO A 492 35.38 3.13 -23.68
C PRO A 492 33.93 2.88 -23.20
N ALA A 493 33.08 3.91 -23.16
CA ALA A 493 31.64 3.89 -22.88
C ALA A 493 30.92 4.97 -23.72
N GLY A 494 29.60 4.83 -23.92
CA GLY A 494 28.70 5.93 -24.28
C GLY A 494 28.20 5.98 -25.74
N SER A 495 27.00 5.45 -25.97
CA SER A 495 25.97 6.07 -26.84
C SER A 495 24.59 5.51 -26.52
N VAL A 496 23.55 6.32 -26.70
CA VAL A 496 22.16 6.03 -26.33
C VAL A 496 21.37 5.51 -27.54
N CYS A 497 20.55 4.48 -27.34
CA CYS A 497 19.38 4.19 -28.19
C CYS A 497 18.21 3.71 -27.33
N ARG A 498 17.00 4.11 -27.72
CA ARG A 498 15.73 3.92 -27.02
C ARG A 498 15.46 2.45 -26.67
N ALA A 499 14.90 2.23 -25.49
CA ALA A 499 14.08 1.06 -25.22
C ALA A 499 12.61 1.48 -25.35
N ASP A 500 11.91 0.92 -26.34
CA ASP A 500 10.45 0.88 -26.32
C ASP A 500 10.00 -0.13 -25.24
N PRO A 501 8.82 0.03 -24.61
CA PRO A 501 8.30 -0.98 -23.71
C PRO A 501 7.86 -2.19 -24.54
N GLU A 502 8.53 -3.33 -24.36
CA GLU A 502 8.03 -4.59 -24.94
C GLU A 502 6.62 -4.86 -24.42
N ALA A 503 5.69 -5.00 -25.36
CA ALA A 503 4.34 -5.41 -25.05
C ALA A 503 4.40 -6.84 -24.50
N GLY A 504 4.18 -6.99 -23.19
CA GLY A 504 4.04 -8.30 -22.57
C GLY A 504 2.84 -9.02 -23.17
N GLU A 505 3.11 -9.94 -24.09
CA GLU A 505 2.09 -10.80 -24.68
C GLU A 505 1.41 -11.59 -23.56
N GLN A 506 0.10 -11.40 -23.43
CA GLN A 506 -0.73 -12.24 -22.59
C GLN A 506 -0.86 -13.61 -23.26
N THR A 507 0.10 -14.49 -22.98
CA THR A 507 -0.05 -15.92 -23.29
C THR A 507 -1.26 -16.48 -22.54
N GLY A 508 -2.02 -17.31 -23.24
CA GLY A 508 -3.30 -17.82 -22.77
C GLY A 508 -3.17 -18.76 -21.56
N ASP A 509 -4.31 -18.93 -20.88
CA ASP A 509 -4.53 -19.78 -19.70
C ASP A 509 -4.40 -21.29 -20.03
N ASP A 510 -3.18 -21.76 -20.30
CA ASP A 510 -2.85 -23.20 -20.41
C ASP A 510 -2.77 -23.82 -19.01
N ARG A 511 -3.94 -24.15 -18.47
CA ARG A 511 -4.09 -24.96 -17.26
C ARG A 511 -3.83 -26.44 -17.53
N ASP A 512 -2.57 -26.87 -17.54
CA ASP A 512 -2.16 -28.17 -16.96
C ASP A 512 -0.63 -28.38 -16.96
N SER A 513 0.11 -27.47 -16.33
CA SER A 513 1.51 -27.73 -15.97
C SER A 513 1.73 -27.29 -14.53
N GLY A 514 2.03 -28.25 -13.65
CA GLY A 514 2.18 -28.00 -12.21
C GLY A 514 3.33 -27.03 -11.95
N GLY A 515 3.00 -25.86 -11.41
CA GLY A 515 4.00 -24.93 -10.87
C GLY A 515 4.53 -25.41 -9.51
N PRO A 516 5.68 -24.88 -9.06
CA PRO A 516 6.34 -25.33 -7.83
C PRO A 516 5.42 -25.16 -6.62
N VAL A 517 5.42 -26.16 -5.73
CA VAL A 517 4.61 -26.14 -4.49
C VAL A 517 5.46 -25.96 -3.23
N LEU A 518 4.84 -25.48 -2.15
CA LEU A 518 5.53 -25.23 -0.88
C LEU A 518 5.98 -26.55 -0.21
N GLN A 519 7.28 -26.64 0.06
CA GLN A 519 7.88 -27.78 0.74
C GLN A 519 7.65 -27.71 2.27
N PHE A 520 7.26 -28.83 2.89
CA PHE A 520 7.01 -28.92 4.34
C PHE A 520 7.64 -30.18 4.96
N ASP A 521 8.22 -30.04 6.15
CA ASP A 521 8.49 -31.18 7.02
C ASP A 521 7.17 -31.60 7.70
N TYR A 522 6.52 -32.63 7.15
CA TYR A 522 5.24 -33.15 7.67
C TYR A 522 5.35 -33.65 9.12
N GLU A 523 6.52 -34.11 9.58
CA GLU A 523 6.72 -34.49 10.97
C GLU A 523 6.77 -33.25 11.87
N ALA A 524 7.50 -32.21 11.47
CA ALA A 524 7.53 -30.94 12.21
C ALA A 524 6.15 -30.27 12.28
N VAL A 525 5.40 -30.22 11.17
CA VAL A 525 4.02 -29.71 11.14
C VAL A 525 3.10 -30.54 12.04
N ALA A 526 3.16 -31.88 11.97
CA ALA A 526 2.36 -32.76 12.81
C ALA A 526 2.66 -32.57 14.31
N ASN A 527 3.96 -32.51 14.66
CA ASN A 527 4.42 -32.33 16.03
C ASN A 527 3.96 -30.96 16.58
N ARG A 528 4.10 -29.88 15.81
CA ARG A 528 3.65 -28.55 16.23
C ARG A 528 2.13 -28.48 16.40
N LEU A 529 1.37 -29.06 15.48
CA LEU A 529 -0.09 -29.09 15.58
C LEU A 529 -0.57 -29.95 16.76
N PHE A 530 0.12 -31.06 17.07
CA PHE A 530 -0.14 -31.88 18.25
C PHE A 530 0.21 -31.15 19.56
N GLU A 531 1.32 -30.43 19.61
CA GLU A 531 1.75 -29.62 20.75
C GLU A 531 0.72 -28.53 21.08
N MET A 532 0.15 -27.87 20.06
CA MET A 532 -0.95 -26.93 20.26
C MET A 532 -2.28 -27.61 20.63
N ALA A 533 -2.63 -28.73 20.00
CA ALA A 533 -3.90 -29.42 20.22
C ALA A 533 -4.01 -30.17 21.57
N SER A 534 -2.88 -30.61 22.12
CA SER A 534 -2.81 -31.38 23.39
C SER A 534 -2.98 -30.53 24.65
N ARG A 535 -2.81 -29.20 24.56
CA ARG A 535 -2.94 -28.26 25.69
C ARG A 535 -4.31 -28.37 26.36
N GLN A 536 -4.34 -28.24 27.69
CA GLN A 536 -5.58 -28.39 28.48
C GLN A 536 -6.65 -27.35 28.09
N SER A 537 -6.24 -26.15 27.66
CA SER A 537 -7.12 -25.08 27.19
C SER A 537 -7.76 -25.31 25.82
N THR A 538 -7.29 -26.30 25.04
CA THR A 538 -7.82 -26.61 23.70
C THR A 538 -9.18 -27.29 23.79
N PRO A 539 -10.26 -26.72 23.19
CA PRO A 539 -11.60 -27.30 23.21
C PRO A 539 -11.64 -28.72 22.63
N SER A 540 -12.52 -29.57 23.16
CA SER A 540 -12.61 -30.99 22.78
C SER A 540 -12.95 -31.22 21.30
N GLN A 541 -13.78 -30.35 20.71
CA GLN A 541 -14.12 -30.40 19.28
C GLN A 541 -12.91 -30.07 18.40
N ASN A 542 -12.17 -29.01 18.73
CA ASN A 542 -10.93 -28.61 18.05
C ASN A 542 -9.92 -29.74 18.12
N ARG A 543 -9.65 -30.26 19.33
CA ARG A 543 -8.74 -31.39 19.55
C ARG A 543 -9.09 -32.61 18.68
N LYS A 544 -10.39 -32.97 18.60
CA LYS A 544 -10.87 -34.08 17.76
C LYS A 544 -10.67 -33.83 16.25
N ARG A 545 -10.79 -32.60 15.76
CA ARG A 545 -10.48 -32.25 14.36
C ARG A 545 -8.97 -32.26 14.10
N LEU A 546 -8.20 -31.54 14.92
CA LEU A 546 -6.75 -31.42 14.75
C LEU A 546 -6.04 -32.78 14.86
N TYR A 547 -6.46 -33.69 15.75
CA TYR A 547 -5.89 -35.04 15.81
C TYR A 547 -6.14 -35.90 14.56
N LYS A 548 -7.14 -35.58 13.72
CA LYS A 548 -7.28 -36.24 12.40
C LYS A 548 -6.23 -35.73 11.42
N VAL A 549 -6.00 -34.42 11.42
CA VAL A 549 -4.99 -33.74 10.58
C VAL A 549 -3.59 -34.21 10.96
N VAL A 550 -3.26 -34.22 12.26
CA VAL A 550 -1.99 -34.75 12.79
C VAL A 550 -1.74 -36.17 12.31
N ARG A 551 -2.78 -37.03 12.26
CA ARG A 551 -2.63 -38.39 11.72
C ARG A 551 -2.32 -38.39 10.23
N LYS A 552 -3.07 -37.64 9.40
CA LYS A 552 -2.78 -37.49 7.96
C LYS A 552 -1.32 -37.07 7.72
N LEU A 553 -0.82 -36.08 8.47
CA LEU A 553 0.56 -35.60 8.37
C LEU A 553 1.61 -36.63 8.86
N GLN A 554 1.31 -37.38 9.92
CA GLN A 554 2.15 -38.49 10.39
C GLN A 554 2.21 -39.65 9.39
N ASP A 555 1.09 -39.94 8.71
CA ASP A 555 1.02 -40.93 7.64
C ASP A 555 1.89 -40.48 6.45
N LEU A 556 1.81 -39.20 6.03
CA LEU A 556 2.70 -38.61 5.01
C LEU A 556 4.18 -38.71 5.38
N ALA A 557 4.56 -38.32 6.61
CA ALA A 557 5.93 -38.48 7.12
C ALA A 557 6.40 -39.94 7.12
N GLY A 558 5.49 -40.90 7.31
CA GLY A 558 5.72 -42.34 7.18
C GLY A 558 5.82 -42.86 5.73
N GLY A 559 5.60 -41.99 4.73
CA GLY A 559 5.51 -42.34 3.31
C GLY A 559 4.23 -43.11 2.96
N ILE A 560 3.10 -42.75 3.59
CA ILE A 560 1.76 -43.26 3.32
C ILE A 560 0.93 -42.09 2.78
N PHE A 561 0.55 -42.16 1.51
CA PHE A 561 -0.21 -41.12 0.81
C PHE A 561 -1.68 -41.54 0.70
N PRO A 562 -2.62 -40.58 0.58
CA PRO A 562 -4.01 -40.87 0.24
C PRO A 562 -4.12 -41.75 -1.02
N GLU A 563 -5.03 -42.73 -1.01
CA GLU A 563 -5.02 -43.83 -1.99
C GLU A 563 -5.40 -43.44 -3.44
N ASP A 564 -5.94 -42.24 -3.66
CA ASP A 564 -6.52 -41.80 -4.95
C ASP A 564 -5.63 -40.85 -5.78
N GLU A 565 -4.52 -40.31 -5.23
CA GLU A 565 -3.71 -39.25 -5.89
C GLU A 565 -2.19 -39.52 -5.77
N ILE A 566 -1.70 -40.59 -6.40
CA ILE A 566 -0.26 -40.88 -6.50
C ILE A 566 0.15 -41.04 -7.98
N PRO A 567 0.95 -40.13 -8.54
CA PRO A 567 1.59 -40.33 -9.85
C PRO A 567 2.39 -41.65 -9.87
N GLU A 568 2.13 -42.53 -10.85
CA GLU A 568 2.68 -43.90 -10.84
C GLU A 568 4.22 -43.96 -10.72
N LYS A 569 4.92 -42.91 -11.18
CA LYS A 569 6.38 -42.78 -11.14
C LYS A 569 6.92 -42.75 -9.70
N ALA A 570 6.35 -41.91 -8.84
CA ALA A 570 6.80 -41.73 -7.45
C ALA A 570 6.62 -43.02 -6.62
N CYS A 571 5.50 -43.71 -6.85
CA CYS A 571 5.19 -44.96 -6.14
C CYS A 571 6.19 -46.08 -6.46
N ARG A 572 6.64 -46.21 -7.72
CA ARG A 572 7.63 -47.21 -8.13
C ARG A 572 8.98 -46.97 -7.45
N ARG A 573 9.53 -45.75 -7.49
CA ARG A 573 10.84 -45.42 -6.89
C ARG A 573 10.84 -45.60 -5.36
N LEU A 574 9.78 -45.21 -4.64
CA LEU A 574 9.68 -45.43 -3.19
C LEU A 574 9.61 -46.92 -2.82
N LEU A 575 8.89 -47.73 -3.59
CA LEU A 575 8.84 -49.19 -3.41
C LEU A 575 10.16 -49.87 -3.74
N GLU A 576 10.88 -49.38 -4.75
CA GLU A 576 12.24 -49.83 -5.09
C GLU A 576 13.25 -49.45 -4.01
N GLY A 577 13.21 -48.23 -3.48
CA GLY A 577 14.01 -47.83 -2.32
C GLY A 577 13.76 -48.71 -1.09
N ARG A 578 12.50 -49.07 -0.80
CA ARG A 578 12.16 -50.03 0.27
C ARG A 578 12.62 -51.46 -0.05
N ARG A 579 12.52 -51.92 -1.31
CA ARG A 579 13.07 -53.21 -1.75
C ARG A 579 14.58 -53.23 -1.59
N GLN A 580 15.31 -52.27 -2.14
CA GLN A 580 16.77 -52.14 -2.02
C GLN A 580 17.23 -52.04 -0.56
N LYS A 581 16.56 -51.28 0.31
CA LYS A 581 16.87 -51.22 1.75
C LYS A 581 16.65 -52.58 2.43
N LYS A 582 15.58 -53.33 2.09
CA LYS A 582 15.40 -54.74 2.53
C LYS A 582 16.49 -55.66 1.97
N THR A 583 16.84 -55.59 0.69
CA THR A 583 17.86 -56.45 0.08
C THR A 583 19.26 -56.13 0.60
N LYS A 584 19.61 -54.86 0.85
CA LYS A 584 20.87 -54.44 1.50
C LYS A 584 20.92 -54.94 2.96
N LYS A 585 19.81 -54.88 3.72
CA LYS A 585 19.72 -55.46 5.07
C LYS A 585 19.87 -56.99 5.07
N GLN A 586 19.25 -57.68 4.12
CA GLN A 586 19.31 -59.14 3.97
C GLN A 586 20.67 -59.61 3.44
N LYS A 587 21.29 -58.90 2.49
CA LYS A 587 22.68 -59.11 2.06
C LYS A 587 23.69 -58.84 3.18
N ARG A 588 23.49 -57.80 4.02
CA ARG A 588 24.31 -57.60 5.25
C ARG A 588 24.17 -58.76 6.24
N LEU A 589 22.95 -59.27 6.48
CA LEU A 589 22.75 -60.46 7.34
C LEU A 589 23.43 -61.71 6.77
N LEU A 590 23.29 -61.98 5.46
CA LEU A 590 23.93 -63.12 4.80
C LEU A 590 25.46 -62.98 4.75
N ARG A 591 25.98 -61.75 4.67
CA ARG A 591 27.41 -61.45 4.74
C ARG A 591 27.96 -61.68 6.14
N LEU A 592 27.27 -61.22 7.20
CA LEU A 592 27.60 -61.51 8.60
C LEU A 592 27.54 -63.02 8.93
N GLN A 593 26.64 -63.77 8.28
CA GLN A 593 26.59 -65.24 8.42
C GLN A 593 27.73 -65.95 7.65
N ARG A 594 28.13 -65.43 6.48
CA ARG A 594 29.30 -65.95 5.73
C ARG A 594 30.63 -65.61 6.38
N GLU A 595 30.76 -64.43 7.00
CA GLU A 595 31.98 -63.99 7.71
C GLU A 595 32.16 -64.75 9.05
N ARG A 596 31.12 -65.37 9.60
CA ARG A 596 31.21 -66.36 10.69
C ARG A 596 31.47 -67.80 10.22
N GLY A 597 31.62 -68.05 8.92
CA GLY A 597 31.57 -69.39 8.31
C GLY A 597 32.87 -69.98 7.80
N LYS A 598 34.04 -69.37 8.07
CA LYS A 598 35.36 -69.92 7.66
C LYS A 598 36.40 -69.80 8.78
N GLY A 599 36.60 -70.91 9.49
CA GLY A 599 37.58 -71.09 10.56
C GLY A 599 37.44 -72.48 11.16
N GLU A 600 38.31 -73.41 10.74
CA GLU A 600 38.45 -74.80 11.19
C GLU A 600 38.63 -74.92 12.74
N LYS A 601 38.38 -76.04 13.46
CA LYS A 601 38.37 -77.50 13.14
C LYS A 601 37.53 -78.29 14.19
N GLU A 602 37.09 -79.50 13.85
CA GLU A 602 36.44 -80.51 14.74
C GLU A 602 37.47 -81.51 15.35
N PRO A 603 37.10 -82.49 16.22
CA PRO A 603 36.32 -82.47 17.48
C PRO A 603 37.13 -83.24 18.60
N PRO A 604 36.63 -84.00 19.63
CA PRO A 604 35.49 -84.94 19.65
C PRO A 604 34.52 -84.93 20.88
N SER A 605 33.24 -85.13 20.57
CA SER A 605 32.25 -86.04 21.22
C SER A 605 31.96 -86.03 22.74
N LEU A 606 30.68 -85.77 23.08
CA LEU A 606 29.70 -86.65 23.79
C LEU A 606 28.78 -85.86 24.74
N GLY A 607 27.46 -86.14 24.72
CA GLY A 607 26.54 -85.67 25.77
C GLY A 607 25.13 -85.23 25.33
N MET A 608 24.26 -86.22 25.19
CA MET A 608 22.79 -86.25 25.44
C MET A 608 22.13 -85.08 26.22
N ASP A 609 20.80 -84.82 26.19
CA ASP A 609 19.65 -85.18 25.33
C ASP A 609 18.39 -84.50 25.95
N ARG A 610 17.36 -84.11 25.16
CA ARG A 610 15.96 -83.77 25.61
C ARG A 610 15.77 -82.56 26.59
N LYS A 611 14.57 -81.96 26.79
CA LYS A 611 13.26 -81.97 26.10
C LYS A 611 12.46 -80.68 26.44
N ARG A 612 11.51 -80.31 25.58
CA ARG A 612 10.43 -79.33 25.86
C ARG A 612 9.52 -79.79 27.01
N SER A 613 8.90 -78.86 27.74
CA SER A 613 7.49 -79.00 28.17
C SER A 613 6.77 -77.67 28.44
N ARG A 614 5.44 -77.69 28.28
CA ARG A 614 4.47 -76.62 28.62
C ARG A 614 3.80 -76.95 29.97
N ARG A 615 3.32 -75.93 30.70
CA ARG A 615 1.96 -75.78 31.30
C ARG A 615 1.97 -74.51 32.20
N ARG A 616 1.02 -73.57 32.15
CA ARG A 616 -0.44 -73.56 32.45
C ARG A 616 -0.80 -73.60 33.96
N GLY A 617 -1.28 -72.46 34.47
CA GLY A 617 -2.50 -72.41 35.30
C GLY A 617 -2.39 -71.90 36.75
N VAL A 618 -3.28 -70.95 37.09
CA VAL A 618 -3.99 -70.75 38.40
C VAL A 618 -3.11 -70.48 39.66
N GLY A 619 -3.36 -69.54 40.57
CA GLY A 619 -4.47 -68.60 40.78
C GLY A 619 -5.07 -68.74 42.19
N ALA A 620 -4.66 -67.92 43.17
CA ALA A 620 -5.34 -67.70 44.47
C ALA A 620 -4.68 -66.55 45.28
N ASP A 621 -5.52 -65.70 45.89
CA ASP A 621 -5.26 -64.89 47.11
C ASP A 621 -5.61 -65.78 48.36
N PRO A 622 -5.27 -65.50 49.65
CA PRO A 622 -5.53 -64.21 50.32
C PRO A 622 -4.64 -63.76 51.54
N GLN A 623 -4.71 -62.45 51.84
CA GLN A 623 -4.81 -61.80 53.17
C GLN A 623 -3.70 -61.78 54.27
N ALA A 624 -3.72 -60.64 55.01
CA ALA A 624 -3.26 -60.37 56.39
C ALA A 624 -1.74 -60.23 56.64
N ARG A 625 -1.20 -59.41 57.57
CA ARG A 625 -1.54 -58.18 58.36
C ARG A 625 -0.50 -58.13 59.50
N ALA A 626 0.11 -56.96 59.81
CA ALA A 626 0.79 -56.54 61.07
C ALA A 626 1.89 -55.49 60.73
N GLU A 627 1.85 -54.23 61.20
CA GLU A 627 2.43 -53.68 62.47
C GLU A 627 3.97 -53.58 62.45
N ALA A 628 4.67 -52.57 62.99
CA ALA A 628 4.38 -51.24 63.60
C ALA A 628 5.60 -50.30 63.29
N GLY A 629 5.55 -48.96 63.28
CA GLY A 629 5.44 -47.97 64.38
C GLY A 629 6.12 -46.67 63.87
N GLU A 630 5.58 -45.45 64.06
CA GLU A 630 5.77 -44.53 65.22
C GLU A 630 7.23 -44.09 65.47
N GLN A 631 7.60 -42.83 65.78
CA GLN A 631 7.00 -41.48 65.90
C GLN A 631 8.21 -40.49 66.13
N PRO A 632 8.12 -39.24 66.64
CA PRO A 632 7.21 -38.10 66.41
C PRO A 632 7.97 -36.83 65.90
N GLY A 633 7.32 -35.76 65.42
CA GLY A 633 6.82 -34.62 66.23
C GLY A 633 7.63 -33.34 65.91
N THR A 634 7.20 -32.09 66.12
CA THR A 634 5.93 -31.44 66.50
C THR A 634 5.88 -30.09 65.71
N ALA A 635 4.95 -29.12 65.82
CA ALA A 635 3.83 -28.89 66.74
C ALA A 635 2.68 -28.08 66.06
N GLU A 636 1.59 -27.93 66.81
CA GLU A 636 0.66 -26.79 66.98
C GLU A 636 0.57 -25.62 65.98
N ARG A 637 -0.59 -24.98 65.72
CA ARG A 637 -2.05 -25.15 65.93
C ARG A 637 -2.59 -23.72 65.65
N ALA A 638 -3.45 -23.53 64.66
CA ALA A 638 -4.91 -23.60 64.76
C ALA A 638 -5.53 -22.40 65.51
N LEU A 639 -6.65 -21.84 65.08
CA LEU A 639 -8.03 -22.22 65.47
C LEU A 639 -8.94 -21.11 64.87
N LEU A 640 -10.21 -21.26 64.46
CA LEU A 640 -11.23 -22.31 64.58
C LEU A 640 -12.36 -22.06 63.54
N ARG A 641 -12.91 -23.14 62.94
CA ARG A 641 -14.35 -23.47 62.75
C ARG A 641 -15.32 -22.47 62.05
N ASP A 642 -16.49 -22.89 61.52
CA ASP A 642 -17.16 -24.21 61.55
C ASP A 642 -17.89 -24.55 60.23
N GLU A 643 -18.08 -25.86 60.04
CA GLU A 643 -18.87 -26.59 59.03
C GLU A 643 -20.38 -26.66 59.48
N PRO A 644 -21.32 -27.45 58.89
CA PRO A 644 -21.60 -27.87 57.49
C PRO A 644 -23.12 -28.02 57.11
N ARG A 645 -23.38 -28.71 55.97
CA ARG A 645 -24.54 -29.58 55.58
C ARG A 645 -25.75 -28.94 54.88
N GLY A 646 -26.26 -29.67 53.87
CA GLY A 646 -27.59 -29.45 53.27
C GLY A 646 -27.85 -30.28 52.00
N CYS A 647 -28.32 -31.52 52.14
CA CYS A 647 -28.75 -32.38 51.02
C CYS A 647 -30.21 -32.08 50.61
N GLY A 648 -30.58 -32.19 49.32
CA GLY A 648 -31.96 -32.03 48.86
C GLY A 648 -32.21 -32.50 47.41
N GLN A 649 -33.32 -33.20 47.18
CA GLN A 649 -33.61 -33.93 45.92
C GLN A 649 -34.68 -33.29 45.02
N ARG A 650 -34.62 -33.64 43.72
CA ARG A 650 -35.74 -33.93 42.77
C ARG A 650 -37.02 -33.09 42.81
N GLY A 651 -37.43 -32.55 41.65
CA GLY A 651 -38.85 -32.23 41.38
C GLY A 651 -39.11 -31.52 40.05
N ALA A 652 -39.93 -32.12 39.17
CA ALA A 652 -40.32 -31.54 37.88
C ALA A 652 -41.69 -30.83 37.94
N ARG A 653 -41.95 -29.88 37.01
CA ARG A 653 -43.14 -29.93 36.09
C ARG A 653 -43.25 -28.79 35.07
N GLN A 654 -44.05 -29.08 34.04
CA GLN A 654 -44.34 -28.33 32.81
C GLN A 654 -45.35 -27.17 33.00
N ARG A 655 -45.35 -26.19 32.06
CA ARG A 655 -46.49 -25.73 31.19
C ARG A 655 -46.18 -24.33 30.60
N ARG A 656 -46.10 -24.13 29.27
CA ARG A 656 -47.12 -23.96 28.19
C ARG A 656 -47.54 -22.49 27.90
N ARG A 657 -47.25 -22.04 26.65
CA ARG A 657 -48.09 -21.26 25.70
C ARG A 657 -48.48 -19.77 25.97
N THR A 658 -47.88 -18.84 25.17
CA THR A 658 -48.47 -17.91 24.13
C THR A 658 -49.79 -17.13 24.37
N PRO A 659 -50.15 -16.02 23.64
CA PRO A 659 -49.46 -15.17 22.62
C PRO A 659 -49.73 -13.62 22.69
N ARG A 660 -49.28 -12.85 21.66
CA ARG A 660 -49.82 -11.63 20.93
C ARG A 660 -51.12 -10.92 21.48
N GLN A 661 -51.45 -9.61 21.27
CA GLN A 661 -51.05 -8.54 20.32
C GLN A 661 -51.36 -7.06 20.85
N PRO A 662 -51.95 -6.03 20.16
CA PRO A 662 -51.24 -4.77 19.76
C PRO A 662 -51.94 -3.39 20.06
N ALA A 663 -51.28 -2.24 19.76
CA ALA A 663 -51.84 -0.91 19.37
C ALA A 663 -50.70 0.15 19.26
N GLY A 664 -50.74 1.27 18.51
CA GLY A 664 -51.67 1.74 17.47
C GLY A 664 -51.48 3.24 17.08
N ALA A 665 -51.60 3.58 15.79
CA ALA A 665 -51.87 4.91 15.17
C ALA A 665 -50.87 6.10 15.32
N ARG A 666 -50.91 7.21 14.55
CA ARG A 666 -51.18 7.50 13.10
C ARG A 666 -51.00 9.02 12.84
N ALA A 667 -50.34 9.45 11.76
CA ALA A 667 -50.38 10.85 11.25
C ALA A 667 -50.20 10.91 9.71
N LYS A 668 -50.67 11.98 9.06
CA LYS A 668 -50.70 12.18 7.57
C LYS A 668 -50.25 13.60 7.18
N ALA A 669 -49.58 13.72 6.03
CA ALA A 669 -49.50 14.87 5.06
C ALA A 669 -48.12 14.83 4.34
N ALA A 670 -47.91 15.25 3.10
CA ALA A 670 -48.78 15.57 1.95
C ALA A 670 -48.00 15.35 0.63
N ASN A 671 -48.63 15.57 -0.53
CA ASN A 671 -48.19 15.12 -1.87
C ASN A 671 -47.60 16.27 -2.73
N VAL A 672 -46.53 16.03 -3.50
CA VAL A 672 -46.03 16.92 -4.59
C VAL A 672 -45.50 16.05 -5.76
N GLN A 673 -45.67 16.54 -6.99
CA GLN A 673 -45.61 15.79 -8.25
C GLN A 673 -44.20 15.65 -8.88
N GLU A 674 -43.98 14.56 -9.63
CA GLU A 674 -42.86 14.40 -10.58
C GLU A 674 -43.21 14.97 -11.97
N PRO A 675 -42.25 15.52 -12.73
CA PRO A 675 -42.47 15.92 -14.13
C PRO A 675 -42.13 14.82 -15.15
N GLU A 676 -42.96 14.69 -16.19
CA GLU A 676 -42.83 13.66 -17.23
C GLU A 676 -41.65 13.88 -18.22
N LYS A 677 -41.01 12.79 -18.63
CA LYS A 677 -40.05 12.78 -19.76
C LYS A 677 -40.78 12.62 -21.10
N LYS A 678 -40.82 13.66 -21.94
CA LYS A 678 -41.26 13.55 -23.34
C LYS A 678 -40.20 12.89 -24.23
N LYS A 679 -40.53 11.73 -24.80
CA LYS A 679 -39.83 11.15 -25.96
C LYS A 679 -40.06 12.02 -27.20
N LYS A 680 -39.01 12.30 -27.97
CA LYS A 680 -39.13 12.60 -29.41
C LYS A 680 -38.77 11.34 -30.21
N ARG A 681 -39.67 10.94 -31.12
CA ARG A 681 -39.33 10.24 -32.37
C ARG A 681 -39.57 11.25 -33.50
N GLY A 682 -38.77 11.20 -34.55
CA GLY A 682 -38.78 12.19 -35.61
C GLY A 682 -39.76 11.88 -36.74
N GLU A 683 -39.94 12.91 -37.57
CA GLU A 683 -39.88 12.87 -39.04
C GLU A 683 -38.84 13.94 -39.46
#